data_AF-A0A6N8BTS9-F1
#
_entry.id   AF-A0A6N8BTS9-F1
#
_cell.length_a   1.000
_cell.length_b   1.000
_cell.length_c   1.000
_cell.angle_alpha   90.00
_cell.angle_beta   90.00
_cell.angle_gamma   90.00
#
_symmetry.space_group_name_H-M   'P 1'
#
loop_
_entity.id
_entity.type
_entity.pdbx_description
1 polymer ?
#
loop_
_entity_poly.entity_id
_entity_poly.type
_entity_poly.pdbx_seq_one_letter_code
_entity_poly.pdbx_strand_id
1 'polypeptide(L)'
;MRIPISVSDLQQGRLTKISRILAKRWPAGTLSLMQAQNTLAGLLGYRDLHDLQSNAEADISAPGAEGLTRADVVDAVAWRLSRRHHLPLGTAQEFAVQLHLQSLDIDALTAEAATERVMANWRHDGRLLVLDEFHQYVNPYWNPKTPQLLDANIPGFRFAVLADRRMFLWNRLDHLMRHLPASFVDDLSQEVAYGSLSTGKAEEAFYTTELFPAACLPVSQAVKESEILPDGFEIVWLFNGGSRCLGRVLFNKTLGGIIPVIFDPSDDSIFEAVAALLCGDTVPLPAHQIRGAGRHVFRLHWGRGYDLARDVGTLGRKSSDGRPSKKRDLARLDGEIRYGLVDGRPVLKGATFVEREQVYLRVQSWLGPDDIPTCLRSPWDVKPGSALLERRNSNEVILPAACVFFLLARDKMAAMVRDASVALTADVDRLLASIRSLTTPSAFSAYSQKVVDWALPLRVEDQTEDDPDLVDERDRAIEALKWRGRALHQLIPALDVFDAAALGMVLLDAEGEYPGSDGADLVYPPKADDIVGIVTFLAGMVLHAACCASGGRAPEASLLPGSVILGVDLLLKGHVEPADLAASIQQISVFRRALSTQEDFLKGIEAWRSHDDRMIALRSEGRFLYVGSPVDRVRPKSFAELSTDMLSRFRKSGSAVVTQDTAIVSAKGAAPKEHMIARSRDLD
;
A
#
# COMPACT_ATOMS: atom_id res chain seq x y z
N MET A 1 -14.20 14.58 -37.15
CA MET A 1 -13.05 15.42 -37.60
C MET A 1 -12.31 14.82 -38.80
N ARG A 2 -12.24 15.48 -39.98
CA ARG A 2 -11.36 15.05 -41.11
C ARG A 2 -9.89 15.33 -40.76
N ILE A 3 -8.99 14.37 -40.98
CA ILE A 3 -7.55 14.53 -40.73
C ILE A 3 -6.94 15.14 -42.00
N PRO A 4 -6.46 16.40 -41.99
CA PRO A 4 -5.85 17.00 -43.18
C PRO A 4 -4.59 16.25 -43.59
N ILE A 5 -4.38 16.14 -44.90
CA ILE A 5 -3.24 15.46 -45.53
C ILE A 5 -2.56 16.43 -46.48
N SER A 6 -1.23 16.53 -46.41
CA SER A 6 -0.47 17.42 -47.28
C SER A 6 -0.21 16.79 -48.66
N VAL A 7 0.04 17.62 -49.67
CA VAL A 7 0.56 17.14 -50.97
C VAL A 7 1.92 16.45 -50.80
N SER A 8 2.73 16.90 -49.84
CA SER A 8 4.02 16.28 -49.47
C SER A 8 3.85 14.84 -48.96
N ASP A 9 2.84 14.57 -48.14
CA ASP A 9 2.57 13.22 -47.62
C ASP A 9 2.26 12.22 -48.73
N LEU A 10 1.60 12.67 -49.79
CA LEU A 10 1.32 11.89 -51.00
C LEU A 10 2.59 11.66 -51.83
N GLN A 11 3.34 12.73 -52.11
CA GLN A 11 4.54 12.67 -52.97
C GLN A 11 5.67 11.84 -52.34
N GLN A 12 5.85 11.93 -51.02
CA GLN A 12 6.87 11.17 -50.27
C GLN A 12 6.45 9.71 -49.99
N GLY A 13 5.25 9.30 -50.44
CA GLY A 13 4.74 7.94 -50.29
C GLY A 13 4.48 7.52 -48.84
N ARG A 14 4.29 8.48 -47.92
CA ARG A 14 4.02 8.21 -46.49
C ARG A 14 2.69 7.49 -46.32
N LEU A 15 1.66 7.93 -47.04
CA LEU A 15 0.35 7.27 -47.10
C LEU A 15 0.47 5.79 -47.54
N THR A 16 1.32 5.51 -48.54
CA THR A 16 1.57 4.14 -49.04
C THR A 16 2.29 3.27 -48.00
N LYS A 17 3.22 3.85 -47.22
CA LYS A 17 3.88 3.13 -46.11
C LYS A 17 2.87 2.74 -45.03
N ILE A 18 2.04 3.69 -44.59
CA ILE A 18 0.98 3.42 -43.59
C ILE A 18 -0.01 2.38 -44.13
N SER A 19 -0.40 2.48 -45.41
CA SER A 19 -1.29 1.50 -46.05
C SER A 19 -0.71 0.08 -46.09
N ARG A 20 0.62 -0.07 -46.24
CA ARG A 20 1.27 -1.40 -46.15
C ARG A 20 1.24 -1.97 -44.73
N ILE A 21 1.43 -1.12 -43.72
CA ILE A 21 1.32 -1.52 -42.32
C ILE A 21 -0.10 -1.95 -42.01
N LEU A 22 -1.08 -1.16 -42.45
CA LEU A 22 -2.51 -1.45 -42.37
C LEU A 22 -2.82 -2.82 -42.99
N ALA A 23 -2.38 -3.06 -44.23
CA ALA A 23 -2.60 -4.34 -44.93
C ALA A 23 -1.98 -5.53 -44.20
N LYS A 24 -0.78 -5.36 -43.61
CA LYS A 24 -0.05 -6.42 -42.91
C LYS A 24 -0.72 -6.81 -41.59
N ARG A 25 -1.30 -5.85 -40.88
CA ARG A 25 -1.87 -6.06 -39.54
C ARG A 25 -3.40 -6.21 -39.54
N TRP A 26 -4.03 -6.16 -40.71
CA TRP A 26 -5.48 -6.08 -40.84
C TRP A 26 -6.21 -7.25 -40.12
N PRO A 27 -7.16 -6.96 -39.23
CA PRO A 27 -7.83 -7.99 -38.44
C PRO A 27 -8.89 -8.78 -39.23
N ALA A 28 -9.43 -8.24 -40.33
CA ALA A 28 -10.51 -8.84 -41.10
C ALA A 28 -10.04 -9.48 -42.42
N GLY A 29 -8.93 -10.22 -42.38
CA GLY A 29 -8.37 -10.97 -43.52
C GLY A 29 -7.29 -10.23 -44.30
N THR A 30 -7.08 -10.59 -45.57
CA THR A 30 -6.03 -10.02 -46.41
C THR A 30 -6.53 -8.82 -47.23
N LEU A 31 -5.92 -7.65 -47.03
CA LEU A 31 -6.13 -6.48 -47.89
C LEU A 31 -5.05 -6.41 -48.97
N SER A 32 -5.46 -6.22 -50.23
CA SER A 32 -4.54 -5.75 -51.27
C SER A 32 -4.10 -4.32 -50.97
N LEU A 33 -2.95 -3.89 -51.52
CA LEU A 33 -2.45 -2.54 -51.28
C LEU A 33 -3.44 -1.44 -51.71
N MET A 34 -4.13 -1.64 -52.83
CA MET A 34 -5.14 -0.69 -53.33
C MET A 34 -6.35 -0.61 -52.39
N GLN A 35 -6.80 -1.75 -51.87
CA GLN A 35 -7.86 -1.77 -50.86
C GLN A 35 -7.40 -1.09 -49.58
N ALA A 36 -6.18 -1.35 -49.11
CA ALA A 36 -5.63 -0.72 -47.93
C ALA A 36 -5.49 0.80 -48.07
N GLN A 37 -5.12 1.31 -49.24
CA GLN A 37 -5.07 2.76 -49.51
C GLN A 37 -6.46 3.41 -49.47
N ASN A 38 -7.46 2.76 -50.08
CA ASN A 38 -8.85 3.23 -50.01
C ASN A 38 -9.40 3.15 -48.58
N THR A 39 -9.13 2.08 -47.86
CA THR A 39 -9.51 1.92 -46.45
C THR A 39 -8.87 3.01 -45.60
N LEU A 40 -7.56 3.24 -45.73
CA LEU A 40 -6.85 4.29 -45.00
C LEU A 40 -7.42 5.68 -45.30
N ALA A 41 -7.71 6.00 -46.56
CA ALA A 41 -8.37 7.26 -46.92
C ALA A 41 -9.72 7.42 -46.19
N GLY A 42 -10.48 6.32 -46.12
CA GLY A 42 -11.69 6.25 -45.32
C GLY A 42 -11.45 6.54 -43.82
N LEU A 43 -10.43 5.93 -43.22
CA LEU A 43 -10.10 6.13 -41.81
C LEU A 43 -9.62 7.57 -41.51
N LEU A 44 -9.04 8.26 -42.49
CA LEU A 44 -8.64 9.66 -42.38
C LEU A 44 -9.81 10.64 -42.57
N GLY A 45 -10.99 10.15 -42.96
CA GLY A 45 -12.22 10.93 -43.05
C GLY A 45 -12.65 11.30 -44.45
N TYR A 46 -12.05 10.67 -45.45
CA TYR A 46 -12.35 10.86 -46.86
C TYR A 46 -13.33 9.78 -47.33
N ARG A 47 -13.98 10.01 -48.47
CA ARG A 47 -14.88 9.02 -49.09
C ARG A 47 -14.09 7.83 -49.64
N ASP A 48 -13.02 8.13 -50.38
CA ASP A 48 -12.11 7.18 -51.01
C ASP A 48 -10.73 7.83 -51.24
N LEU A 49 -9.80 7.09 -51.86
CA LEU A 49 -8.46 7.61 -52.17
C LEU A 49 -8.49 8.80 -53.14
N HIS A 50 -9.43 8.85 -54.08
CA HIS A 50 -9.54 9.93 -55.05
C HIS A 50 -10.00 11.24 -54.39
N ASP A 51 -10.97 11.15 -53.49
CA ASP A 51 -11.40 12.26 -52.64
C ASP A 51 -10.24 12.76 -51.76
N LEU A 52 -9.42 11.86 -51.23
CA LEU A 52 -8.22 12.23 -50.47
C LEU A 52 -7.19 12.99 -51.32
N GLN A 53 -6.89 12.49 -52.51
CA GLN A 53 -5.96 13.14 -53.43
C GLN A 53 -6.46 14.51 -53.88
N SER A 54 -7.78 14.67 -54.08
CA SER A 54 -8.39 15.91 -54.56
C SER A 54 -8.48 17.01 -53.49
N ASN A 55 -8.40 16.63 -52.21
CA ASN A 55 -8.48 17.53 -51.07
C ASN A 55 -7.17 17.58 -50.27
N ALA A 56 -6.05 17.18 -50.87
CA ALA A 56 -4.75 17.31 -50.24
C ALA A 56 -4.32 18.79 -50.23
N GLU A 57 -3.87 19.28 -49.08
CA GLU A 57 -3.53 20.68 -48.88
C GLU A 57 -2.05 20.94 -49.21
N ALA A 58 -1.76 22.10 -49.80
CA ALA A 58 -0.38 22.49 -50.08
C ALA A 58 0.41 22.77 -48.79
N ASP A 59 -0.27 23.34 -47.78
CA ASP A 59 0.28 23.62 -46.46
C ASP A 59 -0.84 23.44 -45.41
N ILE A 60 -0.59 22.63 -44.38
CA ILE A 60 -1.60 22.33 -43.36
C ILE A 60 -1.57 23.46 -42.33
N SER A 61 -2.66 24.22 -42.24
CA SER A 61 -2.77 25.34 -41.29
C SER A 61 -3.03 24.84 -39.87
N ALA A 62 -2.47 25.54 -38.88
CA ALA A 62 -2.63 25.19 -37.47
C ALA A 62 -4.11 25.19 -37.05
N PRO A 63 -4.58 24.17 -36.30
CA PRO A 63 -5.89 24.23 -35.67
C PRO A 63 -5.95 25.40 -34.67
N GLY A 64 -7.18 25.82 -34.34
CA GLY A 64 -7.44 26.96 -33.44
C GLY A 64 -6.87 26.80 -32.02
N ALA A 65 -7.23 27.71 -31.12
CA ALA A 65 -6.57 27.98 -29.83
C ALA A 65 -6.33 26.79 -28.85
N GLU A 66 -6.92 25.61 -29.07
CA GLU A 66 -6.61 24.37 -28.37
C GLU A 66 -5.76 23.47 -29.29
N GLY A 67 -4.48 23.28 -28.95
CA GLY A 67 -3.55 22.53 -29.79
C GLY A 67 -3.97 21.06 -29.95
N LEU A 68 -3.96 20.57 -31.19
CA LEU A 68 -4.16 19.15 -31.53
C LEU A 68 -3.09 18.29 -30.84
N THR A 69 -3.44 17.11 -30.35
CA THR A 69 -2.49 16.14 -29.81
C THR A 69 -2.31 14.95 -30.75
N ARG A 70 -1.21 14.19 -30.59
CA ARG A 70 -1.02 12.93 -31.31
C ARG A 70 -2.13 11.92 -30.97
N ALA A 71 -2.60 11.95 -29.73
CA ALA A 71 -3.71 11.11 -29.26
C ALA A 71 -5.01 11.40 -30.04
N ASP A 72 -5.35 12.67 -30.26
CA ASP A 72 -6.57 13.06 -31.00
C ASP A 72 -6.61 12.48 -32.42
N VAL A 73 -5.45 12.44 -33.10
CA VAL A 73 -5.33 11.87 -34.45
C VAL A 73 -5.55 10.36 -34.43
N VAL A 74 -4.96 9.67 -33.45
CA VAL A 74 -5.11 8.22 -33.26
C VAL A 74 -6.56 7.89 -32.91
N ASP A 75 -7.17 8.63 -31.99
CA ASP A 75 -8.52 8.40 -31.49
C ASP A 75 -9.56 8.63 -32.60
N ALA A 76 -9.36 9.63 -33.46
CA ALA A 76 -10.21 9.84 -34.64
C ALA A 76 -10.14 8.68 -35.65
N VAL A 77 -8.94 8.11 -35.86
CA VAL A 77 -8.76 6.92 -36.71
C VAL A 77 -9.38 5.69 -36.08
N ALA A 78 -9.15 5.47 -34.77
CA ALA A 78 -9.72 4.36 -34.01
C ALA A 78 -11.25 4.39 -34.00
N TRP A 79 -11.85 5.56 -33.78
CA TRP A 79 -13.30 5.76 -33.84
C TRP A 79 -13.88 5.31 -35.18
N ARG A 80 -13.30 5.75 -36.29
CA ARG A 80 -13.76 5.36 -37.64
C ARG A 80 -13.52 3.90 -37.95
N LEU A 81 -12.41 3.34 -37.47
CA LEU A 81 -12.11 1.93 -37.61
C LEU A 81 -13.18 1.09 -36.87
N SER A 82 -13.59 1.54 -35.67
CA SER A 82 -14.68 0.94 -34.91
C SER A 82 -16.01 1.02 -35.68
N ARG A 83 -16.40 2.20 -36.17
CA ARG A 83 -17.69 2.40 -36.87
C ARG A 83 -17.76 1.70 -38.23
N ARG A 84 -16.73 1.85 -39.08
CA ARG A 84 -16.75 1.35 -40.48
C ARG A 84 -16.49 -0.14 -40.60
N HIS A 85 -15.80 -0.74 -39.61
CA HIS A 85 -15.40 -2.15 -39.66
C HIS A 85 -15.90 -2.96 -38.46
N HIS A 86 -16.78 -2.40 -37.64
CA HIS A 86 -17.41 -3.05 -36.47
C HIS A 86 -16.39 -3.66 -35.49
N LEU A 87 -15.24 -3.00 -35.34
CA LEU A 87 -14.24 -3.40 -34.37
C LEU A 87 -14.55 -2.78 -33.00
N PRO A 88 -14.37 -3.52 -31.89
CA PRO A 88 -14.46 -2.93 -30.56
C PRO A 88 -13.51 -1.74 -30.43
N LEU A 89 -13.97 -0.65 -29.81
CA LEU A 89 -13.22 0.61 -29.77
C LEU A 89 -11.82 0.46 -29.17
N GLY A 90 -11.65 -0.32 -28.10
CA GLY A 90 -10.33 -0.60 -27.52
C GLY A 90 -9.39 -1.32 -28.49
N THR A 91 -9.87 -2.34 -29.21
CA THR A 91 -9.09 -3.02 -30.25
C THR A 91 -8.76 -2.07 -31.40
N ALA A 92 -9.68 -1.17 -31.75
CA ALA A 92 -9.46 -0.17 -32.78
C ALA A 92 -8.37 0.84 -32.39
N GLN A 93 -8.30 1.22 -31.11
CA GLN A 93 -7.25 2.08 -30.56
C GLN A 93 -5.88 1.42 -30.60
N GLU A 94 -5.77 0.20 -30.06
CA GLU A 94 -4.53 -0.58 -30.10
C GLU A 94 -4.00 -0.73 -31.53
N PHE A 95 -4.92 -0.92 -32.48
CA PHE A 95 -4.59 -1.00 -33.89
C PHE A 95 -4.16 0.35 -34.48
N ALA A 96 -4.88 1.43 -34.19
CA ALA A 96 -4.58 2.77 -34.70
C ALA A 96 -3.20 3.28 -34.24
N VAL A 97 -2.81 3.02 -32.99
CA VAL A 97 -1.48 3.33 -32.45
C VAL A 97 -0.36 2.70 -33.29
N GLN A 98 -0.60 1.49 -33.83
CA GLN A 98 0.39 0.74 -34.61
C GLN A 98 0.53 1.24 -36.06
N LEU A 99 -0.32 2.15 -36.53
CA LEU A 99 -0.29 2.67 -37.90
C LEU A 99 0.78 3.74 -38.11
N HIS A 100 1.47 4.19 -37.05
CA HIS A 100 2.53 5.21 -37.11
C HIS A 100 2.06 6.52 -37.79
N LEU A 101 0.88 7.01 -37.40
CA LEU A 101 0.26 8.22 -37.94
C LEU A 101 1.11 9.49 -37.72
N GLN A 102 1.99 9.48 -36.72
CA GLN A 102 3.01 10.50 -36.46
C GLN A 102 3.99 10.74 -37.64
N SER A 103 3.98 9.87 -38.65
CA SER A 103 4.78 10.07 -39.87
C SER A 103 4.16 11.05 -40.87
N LEU A 104 2.90 11.45 -40.68
CA LEU A 104 2.19 12.42 -41.52
C LEU A 104 2.57 13.86 -41.13
N ASP A 105 2.48 14.80 -42.07
CA ASP A 105 2.83 16.20 -41.82
C ASP A 105 1.95 16.87 -40.76
N ILE A 106 0.74 16.36 -40.51
CA ILE A 106 -0.13 16.82 -39.42
C ILE A 106 0.51 16.66 -38.03
N ASP A 107 1.43 15.72 -37.85
CA ASP A 107 2.19 15.54 -36.59
C ASP A 107 2.90 16.84 -36.20
N ALA A 108 3.35 17.61 -37.19
CA ALA A 108 4.06 18.85 -36.99
C ALA A 108 3.24 19.91 -36.24
N LEU A 109 1.91 19.80 -36.24
CA LEU A 109 0.98 20.70 -35.59
C LEU A 109 0.57 20.22 -34.18
N THR A 110 1.09 19.06 -33.75
CA THR A 110 0.73 18.50 -32.45
C THR A 110 1.49 19.17 -31.29
N ALA A 111 0.85 19.23 -30.12
CA ALA A 111 1.47 19.73 -28.90
C ALA A 111 2.75 18.95 -28.53
N GLU A 112 2.76 17.64 -28.77
CA GLU A 112 3.91 16.77 -28.52
C GLU A 112 5.08 17.09 -29.47
N ALA A 113 4.84 17.25 -30.78
CA ALA A 113 5.88 17.65 -31.72
C ALA A 113 6.42 19.05 -31.42
N ALA A 114 5.56 19.98 -31.01
CA ALA A 114 5.97 21.30 -30.54
C ALA A 114 6.89 21.20 -29.30
N THR A 115 6.52 20.35 -28.35
CA THR A 115 7.31 20.09 -27.14
C THR A 115 8.66 19.43 -27.47
N GLU A 116 8.68 18.45 -28.38
CA GLU A 116 9.91 17.80 -28.85
C GLU A 116 10.86 18.79 -29.54
N ARG A 117 10.35 19.73 -30.34
CA ARG A 117 11.17 20.81 -30.94
C ARG A 117 11.76 21.72 -29.88
N VAL A 118 10.95 22.13 -28.89
CA VAL A 118 11.43 22.95 -27.77
C VAL A 118 12.50 22.18 -26.98
N MET A 119 12.29 20.91 -26.70
CA MET A 119 13.26 20.04 -26.02
C MET A 119 14.55 19.86 -26.84
N ALA A 120 14.46 19.67 -28.16
CA ALA A 120 15.61 19.54 -29.04
C ALA A 120 16.44 20.84 -29.05
N ASN A 121 15.78 21.99 -29.12
CA ASN A 121 16.43 23.30 -29.02
C ASN A 121 17.07 23.52 -27.65
N TRP A 122 16.39 23.17 -26.56
CA TRP A 122 16.92 23.32 -25.20
C TRP A 122 18.10 22.40 -24.92
N ARG A 123 18.09 21.17 -25.46
CA ARG A 123 19.23 20.25 -25.41
C ARG A 123 20.42 20.82 -26.19
N HIS A 124 20.18 21.45 -27.33
CA HIS A 124 21.22 22.16 -28.08
C HIS A 124 21.78 23.36 -27.29
N ASP A 125 20.95 24.01 -26.48
CA ASP A 125 21.32 25.15 -25.63
C ASP A 125 21.85 24.75 -24.23
N GLY A 126 22.07 23.45 -23.96
CA GLY A 126 22.59 22.95 -22.68
C GLY A 126 21.62 23.07 -21.49
N ARG A 127 20.32 23.27 -21.73
CA ARG A 127 19.30 23.38 -20.68
C ARG A 127 18.55 22.06 -20.49
N LEU A 128 18.44 21.62 -19.23
CA LEU A 128 17.69 20.42 -18.86
C LEU A 128 16.27 20.80 -18.41
N LEU A 129 15.25 20.14 -18.96
CA LEU A 129 13.88 20.22 -18.48
C LEU A 129 13.64 19.07 -17.50
N VAL A 130 13.30 19.39 -16.25
CA VAL A 130 12.79 18.44 -15.26
C VAL A 130 11.28 18.62 -15.22
N LEU A 131 10.53 17.58 -15.61
CA LEU A 131 9.08 17.57 -15.49
C LEU A 131 8.73 17.07 -14.09
N ASP A 132 7.94 17.86 -13.36
CA ASP A 132 7.48 17.50 -12.03
C ASP A 132 6.24 16.59 -12.11
N GLU A 133 6.42 15.31 -11.83
CA GLU A 133 5.33 14.31 -11.76
C GLU A 133 4.41 14.53 -10.56
N PHE A 134 4.78 15.40 -9.61
CA PHE A 134 4.02 15.67 -8.40
C PHE A 134 2.58 16.10 -8.66
N HIS A 135 2.30 16.78 -9.78
CA HIS A 135 0.93 17.19 -10.15
C HIS A 135 -0.05 16.00 -10.25
N GLN A 136 0.41 14.82 -10.69
CA GLN A 136 -0.44 13.63 -10.82
C GLN A 136 -0.79 13.03 -9.46
N TYR A 137 0.09 13.17 -8.46
CA TYR A 137 -0.14 12.71 -7.09
C TYR A 137 -1.06 13.65 -6.32
N VAL A 138 -0.98 14.96 -6.58
CA VAL A 138 -1.77 15.97 -5.86
C VAL A 138 -3.20 16.07 -6.39
N ASN A 139 -3.42 15.82 -7.68
CA ASN A 139 -4.72 15.99 -8.33
C ASN A 139 -5.18 14.68 -9.02
N PRO A 140 -5.76 13.74 -8.25
CA PRO A 140 -6.22 12.47 -8.82
C PRO A 140 -7.26 12.73 -9.90
N TYR A 141 -7.08 12.08 -11.05
CA TYR A 141 -8.01 12.19 -12.17
C TYR A 141 -9.41 11.72 -11.76
N TRP A 142 -10.42 12.53 -12.07
CA TRP A 142 -11.83 12.20 -11.92
C TRP A 142 -12.56 12.58 -13.19
N ASN A 143 -13.37 11.66 -13.73
CA ASN A 143 -14.09 11.87 -14.98
C ASN A 143 -15.32 12.77 -14.75
N PRO A 144 -15.43 13.95 -15.41
CA PRO A 144 -16.58 14.85 -15.29
C PRO A 144 -17.93 14.23 -15.63
N LYS A 145 -17.94 13.18 -16.45
CA LYS A 145 -19.12 12.45 -16.87
C LYS A 145 -19.59 11.40 -15.85
N THR A 146 -18.84 11.16 -14.77
CA THR A 146 -19.19 10.18 -13.72
C THR A 146 -20.64 10.28 -13.24
N PRO A 147 -21.20 11.46 -12.90
CA PRO A 147 -22.59 11.55 -12.47
C PRO A 147 -23.58 11.03 -13.53
N GLN A 148 -23.33 11.36 -14.81
CA GLN A 148 -24.17 10.94 -15.93
C GLN A 148 -24.10 9.42 -16.15
N LEU A 149 -22.90 8.82 -16.01
CA LEU A 149 -22.73 7.37 -16.13
C LEU A 149 -23.48 6.62 -15.01
N LEU A 150 -23.43 7.14 -13.79
CA LEU A 150 -24.17 6.59 -12.66
C LEU A 150 -25.69 6.71 -12.87
N ASP A 151 -26.15 7.85 -13.40
CA ASP A 151 -27.56 8.07 -13.73
C ASP A 151 -28.03 7.13 -14.87
N ALA A 152 -27.13 6.78 -15.79
CA ALA A 152 -27.32 5.77 -16.84
C ALA A 152 -27.26 4.32 -16.32
N ASN A 153 -27.27 4.12 -15.01
CA ASN A 153 -27.27 2.81 -14.34
C ASN A 153 -26.02 1.94 -14.61
N ILE A 154 -24.89 2.56 -14.99
CA ILE A 154 -23.58 1.90 -15.05
C ILE A 154 -23.10 1.60 -13.61
N PRO A 155 -22.48 0.45 -13.33
CA PRO A 155 -22.06 0.11 -11.96
C PRO A 155 -21.14 1.15 -11.34
N GLY A 156 -21.57 1.75 -10.22
CA GLY A 156 -20.84 2.80 -9.51
C GLY A 156 -19.71 2.31 -8.60
N PHE A 157 -18.95 1.31 -9.04
CA PHE A 157 -17.88 0.68 -8.28
C PHE A 157 -16.62 0.60 -9.13
N ARG A 158 -15.44 0.64 -8.49
CA ARG A 158 -14.14 0.51 -9.19
C ARG A 158 -14.09 -0.73 -10.08
N PHE A 159 -14.69 -1.82 -9.60
CA PHE A 159 -15.03 -2.99 -10.39
C PHE A 159 -16.32 -3.61 -9.85
N ALA A 160 -17.03 -4.36 -10.69
CA ALA A 160 -18.20 -5.12 -10.30
C ALA A 160 -18.26 -6.44 -11.07
N VAL A 161 -18.41 -7.55 -10.37
CA VAL A 161 -18.69 -8.85 -10.97
C VAL A 161 -20.19 -8.95 -11.20
N LEU A 162 -20.59 -9.08 -12.45
CA LEU A 162 -21.98 -9.17 -12.88
C LEU A 162 -22.49 -10.61 -12.72
N ALA A 163 -23.82 -10.77 -12.73
CA ALA A 163 -24.48 -12.07 -12.64
C ALA A 163 -24.10 -13.04 -13.79
N ASP A 164 -23.70 -12.51 -14.94
CA ASP A 164 -23.24 -13.29 -16.10
C ASP A 164 -21.76 -13.72 -16.01
N ARG A 165 -21.13 -13.55 -14.85
CA ARG A 165 -19.72 -13.88 -14.57
C ARG A 165 -18.73 -13.10 -15.44
N ARG A 166 -19.10 -11.90 -15.88
CA ARG A 166 -18.16 -10.89 -16.39
C ARG A 166 -17.85 -9.87 -15.30
N MET A 167 -16.64 -9.31 -15.33
CA MET A 167 -16.23 -8.22 -14.46
C MET A 167 -16.22 -6.92 -15.26
N PHE A 168 -17.03 -5.97 -14.80
CA PHE A 168 -16.94 -4.58 -15.22
C PHE A 168 -15.77 -3.88 -14.52
N LEU A 169 -15.00 -3.09 -15.27
CA LEU A 169 -13.84 -2.35 -14.78
C LEU A 169 -14.00 -0.85 -15.06
N TRP A 170 -14.06 -0.03 -14.00
CA TRP A 170 -14.28 1.41 -14.14
C TRP A 170 -13.12 2.13 -14.84
N ASN A 171 -11.87 1.74 -14.52
CA ASN A 171 -10.67 2.27 -15.18
C ASN A 171 -10.68 2.01 -16.69
N ARG A 172 -11.21 0.86 -17.14
CA ARG A 172 -11.33 0.50 -18.54
C ARG A 172 -12.40 1.34 -19.23
N LEU A 173 -13.54 1.58 -18.56
CA LEU A 173 -14.56 2.51 -19.05
C LEU A 173 -14.00 3.93 -19.20
N ASP A 174 -13.34 4.45 -18.16
CA ASP A 174 -12.70 5.76 -18.19
C ASP A 174 -11.65 5.85 -19.31
N HIS A 175 -10.86 4.80 -19.52
CA HIS A 175 -9.91 4.72 -20.62
C HIS A 175 -10.60 4.81 -21.98
N LEU A 176 -11.65 4.01 -22.22
CA LEU A 176 -12.42 4.06 -23.46
C LEU A 176 -13.04 5.44 -23.72
N MET A 177 -13.53 6.10 -22.66
CA MET A 177 -14.13 7.43 -22.76
C MET A 177 -13.14 8.53 -23.10
N ARG A 178 -11.91 8.47 -22.56
CA ARG A 178 -10.85 9.44 -22.88
C ARG A 178 -10.48 9.45 -24.35
N HIS A 179 -10.71 8.34 -25.02
CA HIS A 179 -10.37 8.13 -26.42
C HIS A 179 -11.58 8.29 -27.37
N LEU A 180 -12.67 8.89 -26.88
CA LEU A 180 -13.76 9.32 -27.75
C LEU A 180 -13.39 10.66 -28.39
N PRO A 181 -13.55 10.82 -29.72
CA PRO A 181 -13.27 12.08 -30.37
C PRO A 181 -14.25 13.15 -29.91
N ALA A 182 -13.85 14.42 -29.87
CA ALA A 182 -14.73 15.53 -29.47
C ALA A 182 -16.05 15.60 -30.26
N SER A 183 -16.06 15.14 -31.52
CA SER A 183 -17.23 15.10 -32.40
C SER A 183 -18.09 13.83 -32.28
N PHE A 184 -17.82 12.93 -31.32
CA PHE A 184 -18.48 11.62 -31.29
C PHE A 184 -20.01 11.72 -31.17
N VAL A 185 -20.51 12.71 -30.42
CA VAL A 185 -21.96 12.92 -30.23
C VAL A 185 -22.64 13.31 -31.55
N ASP A 186 -22.00 14.18 -32.33
CA ASP A 186 -22.50 14.59 -33.65
C ASP A 186 -22.46 13.41 -34.63
N ASP A 187 -21.39 12.61 -34.59
CA ASP A 187 -21.25 11.41 -35.41
C ASP A 187 -22.35 10.38 -35.07
N LEU A 188 -22.63 10.15 -33.77
CA LEU A 188 -23.71 9.27 -33.31
C LEU A 188 -25.07 9.73 -33.85
N SER A 189 -25.36 11.04 -33.85
CA SER A 189 -26.64 11.56 -34.35
C SER A 189 -26.92 11.25 -35.83
N GLN A 190 -25.88 10.94 -36.61
CA GLN A 190 -25.99 10.58 -38.02
C GLN A 190 -26.19 9.07 -38.23
N GLU A 191 -25.98 8.26 -37.21
CA GLU A 191 -26.14 6.81 -37.29
C GLU A 191 -27.61 6.40 -37.14
N VAL A 192 -28.05 5.41 -37.94
CA VAL A 192 -29.45 4.93 -37.91
C VAL A 192 -29.88 4.46 -36.51
N ALA A 193 -28.94 3.88 -35.74
CA ALA A 193 -29.20 3.37 -34.40
C ALA A 193 -29.51 4.46 -33.38
N TYR A 194 -28.98 5.68 -33.56
CA TYR A 194 -29.04 6.76 -32.57
C TYR A 194 -29.73 8.04 -33.08
N GLY A 195 -29.84 8.23 -34.39
CA GLY A 195 -30.34 9.47 -35.01
C GLY A 195 -31.81 9.79 -34.77
N SER A 196 -32.58 8.84 -34.21
CA SER A 196 -33.96 9.08 -33.75
C SER A 196 -34.04 9.57 -32.30
N LEU A 197 -32.94 9.53 -31.55
CA LEU A 197 -32.86 9.93 -30.15
C LEU A 197 -32.41 11.38 -30.02
N SER A 198 -32.84 12.05 -28.95
CA SER A 198 -32.26 13.34 -28.58
C SER A 198 -30.79 13.17 -28.19
N THR A 199 -29.97 14.20 -28.41
CA THR A 199 -28.51 14.15 -28.20
C THR A 199 -28.08 13.51 -26.88
N GLY A 200 -28.67 13.92 -25.75
CA GLY A 200 -28.35 13.34 -24.44
C GLY A 200 -28.77 11.87 -24.28
N LYS A 201 -29.87 11.45 -24.93
CA LYS A 201 -30.33 10.05 -24.92
C LYS A 201 -29.51 9.17 -25.86
N ALA A 202 -29.01 9.72 -26.97
CA ALA A 202 -28.08 9.02 -27.86
C ALA A 202 -26.76 8.74 -27.14
N GLU A 203 -26.23 9.72 -26.41
CA GLU A 203 -25.02 9.57 -25.58
C GLU A 203 -25.21 8.51 -24.48
N GLU A 204 -26.32 8.57 -23.73
CA GLU A 204 -26.67 7.57 -22.71
C GLU A 204 -26.85 6.16 -23.30
N ALA A 205 -27.53 6.05 -24.44
CA ALA A 205 -27.70 4.78 -25.15
C ALA A 205 -26.33 4.21 -25.55
N PHE A 206 -25.46 5.02 -26.16
CA PHE A 206 -24.11 4.59 -26.55
C PHE A 206 -23.27 4.10 -25.34
N TYR A 207 -23.35 4.80 -24.21
CA TYR A 207 -22.64 4.39 -22.99
C TYR A 207 -23.10 3.03 -22.47
N THR A 208 -24.41 2.77 -22.51
CA THR A 208 -25.01 1.55 -21.95
C THR A 208 -24.93 0.36 -22.90
N THR A 209 -25.07 0.56 -24.21
CA THR A 209 -25.12 -0.53 -25.20
C THR A 209 -23.75 -0.89 -25.78
N GLU A 210 -22.81 0.06 -25.81
CA GLU A 210 -21.49 -0.16 -26.43
C GLU A 210 -20.33 -0.06 -25.45
N LEU A 211 -20.20 1.07 -24.73
CA LEU A 211 -19.03 1.27 -23.85
C LEU A 211 -19.05 0.35 -22.62
N PHE A 212 -20.19 0.24 -21.95
CA PHE A 212 -20.30 -0.60 -20.76
C PHE A 212 -19.97 -2.08 -21.06
N PRO A 213 -20.52 -2.72 -22.11
CA PRO A 213 -20.11 -4.07 -22.49
C PRO A 213 -18.63 -4.18 -22.89
N ALA A 214 -18.06 -3.17 -23.55
CA ALA A 214 -16.63 -3.16 -23.92
C ALA A 214 -15.68 -2.99 -22.71
N ALA A 215 -16.19 -2.42 -21.61
CA ALA A 215 -15.51 -2.31 -20.33
C ALA A 215 -15.63 -3.59 -19.47
N CYS A 216 -16.38 -4.60 -19.94
CA CYS A 216 -16.53 -5.88 -19.26
C CYS A 216 -15.57 -6.94 -19.82
N LEU A 217 -14.98 -7.75 -18.95
CA LEU A 217 -14.10 -8.87 -19.30
C LEU A 217 -14.56 -10.16 -18.59
N PRO A 218 -14.15 -11.35 -19.07
CA PRO A 218 -14.18 -12.54 -18.23
C PRO A 218 -13.45 -12.30 -16.90
N VAL A 219 -14.01 -12.78 -15.78
CA VAL A 219 -13.48 -12.46 -14.43
C VAL A 219 -12.01 -12.88 -14.27
N SER A 220 -11.62 -14.06 -14.75
CA SER A 220 -10.23 -14.53 -14.63
C SER A 220 -9.23 -13.66 -15.42
N GLN A 221 -9.63 -13.20 -16.60
CA GLN A 221 -8.85 -12.24 -17.38
C GLN A 221 -8.74 -10.89 -16.66
N ALA A 222 -9.86 -10.38 -16.11
CA ALA A 222 -9.86 -9.13 -15.36
C ALA A 222 -8.98 -9.19 -14.11
N VAL A 223 -9.03 -10.31 -13.37
CA VAL A 223 -8.14 -10.58 -12.22
C VAL A 223 -6.67 -10.51 -12.64
N LYS A 224 -6.31 -11.15 -13.76
CA LYS A 224 -4.94 -11.16 -14.28
C LYS A 224 -4.47 -9.77 -14.72
N GLU A 225 -5.31 -9.01 -15.43
CA GLU A 225 -4.96 -7.69 -15.98
C GLU A 225 -4.94 -6.58 -14.92
N SER A 226 -5.88 -6.63 -13.96
CA SER A 226 -6.10 -5.55 -12.98
C SER A 226 -5.63 -5.90 -11.56
N GLU A 227 -5.01 -7.07 -11.38
CA GLU A 227 -4.52 -7.58 -10.09
C GLU A 227 -5.59 -7.59 -8.97
N ILE A 228 -6.85 -7.89 -9.33
CA ILE A 228 -8.00 -7.86 -8.40
C ILE A 228 -8.09 -9.17 -7.60
N LEU A 229 -8.26 -9.06 -6.28
CA LEU A 229 -8.42 -10.19 -5.37
C LEU A 229 -9.64 -9.96 -4.45
N PRO A 230 -10.31 -11.02 -3.97
CA PRO A 230 -11.27 -10.91 -2.89
C PRO A 230 -10.64 -10.33 -1.63
N ASP A 231 -11.46 -9.68 -0.80
CA ASP A 231 -10.99 -9.04 0.43
C ASP A 231 -10.33 -10.06 1.37
N GLY A 232 -9.15 -9.69 1.86
CA GLY A 232 -8.35 -10.55 2.74
C GLY A 232 -7.54 -11.64 2.01
N PHE A 233 -7.60 -11.74 0.68
CA PHE A 233 -6.80 -12.72 -0.07
C PHE A 233 -5.52 -12.12 -0.65
N GLU A 234 -4.49 -12.97 -0.72
CA GLU A 234 -3.20 -12.72 -1.35
C GLU A 234 -2.75 -13.97 -2.12
N ILE A 235 -2.01 -13.77 -3.21
CA ILE A 235 -1.35 -14.86 -3.92
C ILE A 235 0.08 -14.96 -3.40
N VAL A 236 0.46 -16.14 -2.89
CA VAL A 236 1.75 -16.35 -2.23
C VAL A 236 2.55 -17.42 -2.94
N TRP A 237 3.82 -17.12 -3.24
CA TRP A 237 4.78 -18.07 -3.78
C TRP A 237 5.30 -19.02 -2.70
N LEU A 238 5.28 -20.32 -2.99
CA LEU A 238 5.79 -21.37 -2.11
C LEU A 238 7.12 -21.92 -2.62
N PHE A 239 8.02 -22.17 -1.70
CA PHE A 239 9.36 -22.71 -1.92
C PHE A 239 9.66 -23.87 -0.97
N ASN A 240 10.57 -24.74 -1.38
CA ASN A 240 11.17 -25.72 -0.47
C ASN A 240 12.43 -25.17 0.22
N GLY A 241 13.00 -25.94 1.14
CA GLY A 241 14.23 -25.55 1.86
C GLY A 241 15.49 -25.45 0.97
N GLY A 242 15.42 -25.88 -0.29
CA GLY A 242 16.48 -25.72 -1.29
C GLY A 242 16.23 -24.58 -2.28
N SER A 243 15.33 -23.65 -1.94
CA SER A 243 14.97 -22.48 -2.77
C SER A 243 14.38 -22.83 -4.15
N ARG A 244 13.81 -24.03 -4.32
CA ARG A 244 13.05 -24.39 -5.52
C ARG A 244 11.59 -23.98 -5.33
N CYS A 245 11.04 -23.24 -6.29
CA CYS A 245 9.63 -22.89 -6.34
C CYS A 245 8.78 -24.17 -6.46
N LEU A 246 7.81 -24.30 -5.57
CA LEU A 246 6.80 -25.36 -5.56
C LEU A 246 5.56 -24.96 -6.35
N GLY A 247 5.26 -23.65 -6.41
CA GLY A 247 4.06 -23.10 -7.01
C GLY A 247 3.54 -21.90 -6.24
N ARG A 248 2.29 -21.53 -6.51
CA ARG A 248 1.58 -20.44 -5.83
C ARG A 248 0.30 -20.93 -5.17
N VAL A 249 -0.13 -20.25 -4.11
CA VAL A 249 -1.35 -20.58 -3.36
C VAL A 249 -2.16 -19.33 -3.06
N LEU A 250 -3.45 -19.53 -2.78
CA LEU A 250 -4.33 -18.49 -2.26
C LEU A 250 -4.28 -18.50 -0.72
N PHE A 251 -3.79 -17.40 -0.16
CA PHE A 251 -3.70 -17.18 1.28
C PHE A 251 -4.74 -16.14 1.69
N ASN A 252 -5.66 -16.52 2.58
CA ASN A 252 -6.51 -15.56 3.25
C ASN A 252 -5.79 -15.07 4.52
N LYS A 253 -5.20 -13.88 4.44
CA LYS A 253 -4.44 -13.28 5.56
C LYS A 253 -5.32 -12.99 6.77
N THR A 254 -6.59 -12.65 6.53
CA THR A 254 -7.51 -12.28 7.61
C THR A 254 -7.96 -13.50 8.39
N LEU A 255 -8.17 -14.65 7.72
CA LEU A 255 -8.49 -15.92 8.38
C LEU A 255 -7.24 -16.69 8.83
N GLY A 256 -6.04 -16.26 8.42
CA GLY A 256 -4.80 -16.98 8.69
C GLY A 256 -4.78 -18.38 8.07
N GLY A 257 -5.32 -18.51 6.86
CA GLY A 257 -5.57 -19.81 6.21
C GLY A 257 -5.14 -19.88 4.74
N ILE A 258 -4.61 -21.01 4.31
CA ILE A 258 -4.24 -21.29 2.91
C ILE A 258 -5.23 -22.26 2.29
N ILE A 259 -5.78 -21.95 1.11
CA ILE A 259 -6.53 -22.95 0.34
C ILE A 259 -5.55 -24.06 -0.10
N PRO A 260 -5.78 -25.36 0.19
CA PRO A 260 -4.80 -26.44 -0.02
C PRO A 260 -4.63 -26.86 -1.49
N VAL A 261 -4.50 -25.90 -2.40
CA VAL A 261 -4.24 -26.11 -3.83
C VAL A 261 -2.97 -25.35 -4.21
N ILE A 262 -1.97 -26.08 -4.71
CA ILE A 262 -0.77 -25.48 -5.29
C ILE A 262 -0.99 -25.34 -6.80
N PHE A 263 -1.01 -24.11 -7.28
CA PHE A 263 -1.10 -23.79 -8.69
C PHE A 263 0.30 -23.69 -9.30
N ASP A 264 0.42 -24.12 -10.55
CA ASP A 264 1.69 -24.07 -11.28
C ASP A 264 2.11 -22.59 -11.51
N PRO A 265 3.41 -22.25 -11.39
CA PRO A 265 3.89 -20.91 -11.69
C PRO A 265 3.62 -20.42 -13.13
N SER A 266 3.46 -21.34 -14.08
CA SER A 266 3.35 -21.05 -15.52
C SER A 266 1.92 -21.05 -16.07
N ASP A 267 0.94 -21.49 -15.29
CA ASP A 267 -0.45 -21.64 -15.72
C ASP A 267 -1.36 -20.59 -15.06
N ASP A 268 -2.37 -20.12 -15.78
CA ASP A 268 -3.35 -19.12 -15.36
C ASP A 268 -4.45 -19.69 -14.44
N SER A 269 -4.43 -20.98 -14.10
CA SER A 269 -5.44 -21.64 -13.25
C SER A 269 -5.66 -21.01 -11.86
N ILE A 270 -4.69 -20.29 -11.29
CA ILE A 270 -4.95 -19.54 -10.04
C ILE A 270 -5.97 -18.43 -10.26
N PHE A 271 -5.97 -17.79 -11.43
CA PHE A 271 -6.86 -16.67 -11.73
C PHE A 271 -8.29 -17.16 -11.92
N GLU A 272 -8.46 -18.39 -12.41
CA GLU A 272 -9.75 -19.09 -12.39
C GLU A 272 -10.22 -19.39 -10.95
N ALA A 273 -9.30 -19.78 -10.06
CA ALA A 273 -9.65 -19.99 -8.65
C ALA A 273 -10.02 -18.68 -7.93
N VAL A 274 -9.32 -17.58 -8.22
CA VAL A 274 -9.71 -16.24 -7.73
C VAL A 274 -11.06 -15.82 -8.31
N ALA A 275 -11.30 -16.09 -9.59
CA ALA A 275 -12.56 -15.80 -10.25
C ALA A 275 -13.73 -16.56 -9.60
N ALA A 276 -13.53 -17.83 -9.27
CA ALA A 276 -14.51 -18.64 -8.53
C ALA A 276 -14.87 -17.99 -7.19
N LEU A 277 -13.87 -17.61 -6.39
CA LEU A 277 -14.09 -16.94 -5.10
C LEU A 277 -14.86 -15.61 -5.24
N LEU A 278 -14.51 -14.79 -6.24
CA LEU A 278 -15.24 -13.55 -6.52
C LEU A 278 -16.68 -13.81 -6.95
N CYS A 279 -16.95 -14.91 -7.66
CA CYS A 279 -18.30 -15.32 -8.03
C CYS A 279 -19.10 -15.92 -6.85
N GLY A 280 -18.46 -16.12 -5.68
CA GLY A 280 -19.07 -16.77 -4.52
C GLY A 280 -18.99 -18.31 -4.55
N ASP A 281 -18.22 -18.88 -5.48
CA ASP A 281 -17.96 -20.31 -5.58
C ASP A 281 -16.75 -20.70 -4.71
N THR A 282 -16.63 -21.99 -4.37
CA THR A 282 -15.46 -22.54 -3.66
C THR A 282 -14.41 -23.06 -4.63
N VAL A 283 -13.15 -23.05 -4.18
CA VAL A 283 -12.03 -23.63 -4.92
C VAL A 283 -11.97 -25.14 -4.66
N PRO A 284 -12.06 -26.00 -5.70
CA PRO A 284 -12.09 -27.43 -5.55
C PRO A 284 -10.76 -27.98 -5.02
N LEU A 285 -10.83 -28.91 -4.08
CA LEU A 285 -9.65 -29.51 -3.47
C LEU A 285 -9.11 -30.70 -4.29
N PRO A 286 -7.78 -30.93 -4.28
CA PRO A 286 -7.20 -32.12 -4.88
C PRO A 286 -7.67 -33.38 -4.14
N ALA A 287 -8.02 -34.43 -4.89
CA ALA A 287 -8.50 -35.70 -4.36
C ALA A 287 -7.43 -36.50 -3.57
N HIS A 288 -6.16 -36.14 -3.70
CA HIS A 288 -5.05 -36.91 -3.16
C HIS A 288 -4.42 -36.24 -1.93
N GLN A 289 -4.18 -37.04 -0.89
CA GLN A 289 -3.53 -36.60 0.35
C GLN A 289 -2.13 -37.21 0.52
N ILE A 290 -1.26 -36.49 1.21
CA ILE A 290 0.11 -36.94 1.50
C ILE A 290 0.09 -38.09 2.53
N ARG A 291 0.63 -39.24 2.15
CA ARG A 291 0.96 -40.33 3.08
C ARG A 291 2.38 -40.11 3.64
N GLY A 292 2.50 -39.71 4.91
CA GLY A 292 3.78 -39.51 5.60
C GLY A 292 3.91 -38.16 6.33
N ALA A 293 5.14 -37.89 6.82
CA ALA A 293 5.45 -36.74 7.68
C ALA A 293 5.49 -35.40 6.94
N GLY A 294 5.71 -35.38 5.62
CA GLY A 294 5.85 -34.16 4.81
C GLY A 294 7.19 -33.42 5.03
N ARG A 295 7.45 -32.38 4.23
CA ARG A 295 8.63 -31.51 4.30
C ARG A 295 8.21 -30.06 4.58
N HIS A 296 9.11 -29.25 5.15
CA HIS A 296 8.83 -27.84 5.42
C HIS A 296 8.61 -27.02 4.15
N VAL A 297 7.65 -26.11 4.22
CA VAL A 297 7.31 -25.14 3.17
C VAL A 297 7.78 -23.76 3.60
N PHE A 298 8.22 -22.97 2.63
CA PHE A 298 8.62 -21.60 2.81
C PHE A 298 7.80 -20.70 1.89
N ARG A 299 7.48 -19.48 2.32
CA ARG A 299 6.86 -18.44 1.50
C ARG A 299 7.87 -17.36 1.15
N LEU A 300 7.72 -16.74 -0.01
CA LEU A 300 8.48 -15.53 -0.36
C LEU A 300 8.04 -14.36 0.55
N HIS A 301 8.99 -13.61 1.11
CA HIS A 301 8.67 -12.45 1.97
C HIS A 301 7.98 -11.31 1.22
N TRP A 302 8.42 -11.03 -0.01
CA TRP A 302 7.98 -9.88 -0.80
C TRP A 302 7.62 -10.33 -2.22
N GLY A 303 6.44 -9.95 -2.69
CA GLY A 303 5.96 -10.28 -4.03
C GLY A 303 4.44 -10.20 -4.09
N ARG A 304 3.90 -9.98 -5.30
CA ARG A 304 2.45 -9.92 -5.51
C ARG A 304 1.84 -11.28 -5.88
N GLY A 305 2.66 -12.26 -6.27
CA GLY A 305 2.20 -13.60 -6.64
C GLY A 305 1.80 -13.77 -8.11
N TYR A 306 1.92 -12.70 -8.91
CA TYR A 306 1.50 -12.67 -10.32
C TYR A 306 2.61 -13.08 -11.27
N ASP A 307 3.83 -12.58 -11.07
CA ASP A 307 5.00 -12.85 -11.91
C ASP A 307 6.21 -13.18 -11.02
N LEU A 308 6.64 -14.44 -11.07
CA LEU A 308 7.74 -14.92 -10.25
C LEU A 308 9.07 -14.22 -10.58
N ALA A 309 9.34 -13.94 -11.87
CA ALA A 309 10.59 -13.31 -12.28
C ALA A 309 10.63 -11.85 -11.82
N ARG A 310 9.50 -11.15 -11.92
CA ARG A 310 9.34 -9.78 -11.40
C ARG A 310 9.46 -9.74 -9.88
N ASP A 311 8.76 -10.62 -9.17
CA ASP A 311 8.73 -10.68 -7.70
C ASP A 311 10.09 -11.09 -7.11
N VAL A 312 10.84 -11.97 -7.77
CA VAL A 312 12.22 -12.29 -7.36
C VAL A 312 13.18 -11.16 -7.76
N GLY A 313 12.94 -10.47 -8.87
CA GLY A 313 13.75 -9.36 -9.36
C GLY A 313 13.71 -8.11 -8.48
N THR A 314 12.58 -7.82 -7.84
CA THR A 314 12.41 -6.68 -6.91
C THR A 314 13.23 -6.80 -5.63
N LEU A 315 13.76 -7.99 -5.31
CA LEU A 315 14.66 -8.21 -4.17
C LEU A 315 16.09 -7.66 -4.39
N GLY A 316 16.32 -6.93 -5.49
CA GLY A 316 17.46 -6.02 -5.66
C GLY A 316 18.79 -6.67 -6.03
N ARG A 317 18.86 -7.99 -6.26
CA ARG A 317 20.09 -8.67 -6.73
C ARG A 317 19.74 -9.77 -7.73
N LYS A 318 20.11 -9.56 -9.00
CA LYS A 318 19.93 -10.51 -10.10
C LYS A 318 20.69 -11.81 -9.80
N SER A 319 20.01 -12.84 -9.30
CA SER A 319 20.50 -14.21 -9.51
C SER A 319 20.31 -14.52 -10.99
N SER A 320 21.34 -15.03 -11.66
CA SER A 320 21.28 -15.44 -13.08
C SER A 320 20.18 -16.46 -13.39
N ASP A 321 19.67 -17.15 -12.37
CA ASP A 321 18.81 -18.33 -12.51
C ASP A 321 17.37 -18.11 -12.01
N GLY A 322 16.98 -16.87 -11.70
CA GLY A 322 15.62 -16.56 -11.21
C GLY A 322 15.26 -17.16 -9.84
N ARG A 323 16.25 -17.47 -8.99
CA ARG A 323 16.04 -18.02 -7.63
C ARG A 323 16.27 -16.95 -6.56
N PRO A 324 15.56 -17.01 -5.42
CA PRO A 324 15.90 -16.18 -4.26
C PRO A 324 17.32 -16.51 -3.79
N SER A 325 18.17 -15.48 -3.75
CA SER A 325 19.63 -15.63 -3.61
C SER A 325 20.07 -15.92 -2.17
N LYS A 326 19.22 -15.66 -1.16
CA LYS A 326 19.53 -15.86 0.25
C LYS A 326 18.35 -16.46 1.02
N LYS A 327 18.64 -17.24 2.07
CA LYS A 327 17.63 -17.78 3.00
C LYS A 327 16.75 -16.70 3.65
N ARG A 328 17.24 -15.47 3.77
CA ARG A 328 16.50 -14.32 4.34
C ARG A 328 15.30 -13.86 3.50
N ASP A 329 15.25 -14.26 2.22
CA ASP A 329 14.17 -13.87 1.31
C ASP A 329 12.93 -14.79 1.47
N LEU A 330 13.08 -15.89 2.22
CA LEU A 330 12.08 -16.92 2.43
C LEU A 330 11.69 -17.00 3.92
N ALA A 331 10.40 -16.82 4.22
CA ALA A 331 9.84 -17.14 5.54
C ALA A 331 9.50 -18.62 5.60
N ARG A 332 9.78 -19.30 6.70
CA ARG A 332 9.10 -20.58 6.95
C ARG A 332 7.61 -20.30 7.10
N LEU A 333 6.78 -21.15 6.49
CA LEU A 333 5.34 -21.05 6.63
C LEU A 333 4.94 -21.58 8.00
N ASP A 334 4.20 -20.78 8.77
CA ASP A 334 3.75 -21.11 10.12
C ASP A 334 2.65 -22.20 10.10
N GLY A 335 2.23 -22.72 11.26
CA GLY A 335 1.07 -23.63 11.35
C GLY A 335 1.32 -25.12 11.10
N GLU A 336 2.53 -25.63 11.34
CA GLU A 336 2.92 -27.03 11.06
C GLU A 336 2.61 -27.51 9.62
N ILE A 337 2.42 -26.58 8.69
CA ILE A 337 2.12 -26.90 7.28
C ILE A 337 3.35 -27.52 6.64
N ARG A 338 3.11 -28.62 5.92
CA ARG A 338 4.12 -29.39 5.21
C ARG A 338 3.66 -29.72 3.81
N TYR A 339 4.61 -29.96 2.92
CA TYR A 339 4.35 -30.44 1.56
C TYR A 339 4.88 -31.85 1.34
N GLY A 340 4.33 -32.51 0.33
CA GLY A 340 4.72 -33.84 -0.13
C GLY A 340 4.49 -33.94 -1.62
N LEU A 341 4.95 -35.01 -2.24
CA LEU A 341 4.71 -35.26 -3.66
C LEU A 341 3.67 -36.37 -3.80
N VAL A 342 2.63 -36.12 -4.60
CA VAL A 342 1.67 -37.12 -5.08
C VAL A 342 1.74 -37.07 -6.60
N ASP A 343 2.05 -38.20 -7.24
CA ASP A 343 2.21 -38.30 -8.69
C ASP A 343 3.17 -37.25 -9.27
N GLY A 344 4.24 -36.95 -8.53
CA GLY A 344 5.25 -35.96 -8.90
C GLY A 344 4.84 -34.49 -8.67
N ARG A 345 3.60 -34.22 -8.24
CA ARG A 345 3.09 -32.87 -7.97
C ARG A 345 3.11 -32.53 -6.48
N PRO A 346 3.46 -31.29 -6.10
CA PRO A 346 3.46 -30.88 -4.71
C PRO A 346 2.01 -30.75 -4.19
N VAL A 347 1.76 -31.30 -3.00
CA VAL A 347 0.49 -31.20 -2.26
C VAL A 347 0.80 -30.71 -0.85
N LEU A 348 -0.10 -29.93 -0.25
CA LEU A 348 0.03 -29.43 1.13
C LEU A 348 -0.73 -30.29 2.14
N LYS A 349 -0.27 -30.28 3.39
CA LYS A 349 -0.91 -30.91 4.56
C LYS A 349 -0.67 -30.07 5.81
N GLY A 350 -1.69 -29.98 6.65
CA GLY A 350 -1.67 -29.28 7.93
C GLY A 350 -3.02 -29.44 8.62
N ALA A 351 -3.21 -28.77 9.76
CA ALA A 351 -4.51 -28.69 10.41
C ALA A 351 -5.49 -27.92 9.52
N THR A 352 -6.71 -28.43 9.34
CA THR A 352 -7.72 -27.83 8.47
C THR A 352 -8.79 -27.08 9.25
N PHE A 353 -9.39 -26.08 8.63
CA PHE A 353 -10.67 -25.51 9.07
C PHE A 353 -11.55 -25.18 7.87
N VAL A 354 -12.84 -24.98 8.13
CA VAL A 354 -13.84 -24.61 7.12
C VAL A 354 -14.46 -23.28 7.49
N GLU A 355 -14.56 -22.38 6.52
CA GLU A 355 -15.26 -21.10 6.64
C GLU A 355 -16.00 -20.84 5.34
N ARG A 356 -17.29 -20.55 5.41
CA ARG A 356 -18.16 -20.32 4.24
C ARG A 356 -17.98 -21.41 3.16
N GLU A 357 -18.04 -22.67 3.58
CA GLU A 357 -17.87 -23.87 2.73
C GLU A 357 -16.48 -24.07 2.11
N GLN A 358 -15.59 -23.08 2.18
CA GLN A 358 -14.22 -23.19 1.73
C GLN A 358 -13.34 -23.85 2.81
N VAL A 359 -12.55 -24.83 2.39
CA VAL A 359 -11.57 -25.50 3.26
C VAL A 359 -10.22 -24.78 3.18
N TYR A 360 -9.60 -24.60 4.35
CA TYR A 360 -8.29 -23.96 4.52
C TYR A 360 -7.36 -24.84 5.36
N LEU A 361 -6.06 -24.69 5.15
CA LEU A 361 -5.00 -25.08 6.07
C LEU A 361 -4.68 -23.92 7.01
N ARG A 362 -4.63 -24.19 8.29
CA ARG A 362 -4.34 -23.22 9.34
C ARG A 362 -2.86 -22.84 9.34
N VAL A 363 -2.59 -21.56 9.13
CA VAL A 363 -1.26 -20.95 9.29
C VAL A 363 -1.11 -20.37 10.70
N GLN A 364 -2.20 -19.82 11.24
CA GLN A 364 -2.21 -19.14 12.54
C GLN A 364 -1.97 -20.09 13.73
N SER A 365 -1.11 -19.67 14.66
CA SER A 365 -0.98 -20.27 16.00
C SER A 365 -1.84 -19.52 17.01
N TRP A 366 -2.49 -20.27 17.91
CA TRP A 366 -3.29 -19.71 18.99
C TRP A 366 -2.49 -19.68 20.28
N LEU A 367 -2.62 -18.58 21.04
CA LEU A 367 -2.07 -18.52 22.39
C LEU A 367 -2.69 -19.60 23.27
N GLY A 368 -1.83 -20.24 24.04
CA GLY A 368 -2.17 -21.24 25.01
C GLY A 368 -1.53 -20.98 26.38
N PRO A 369 -1.78 -21.88 27.34
CA PRO A 369 -1.28 -21.75 28.70
C PRO A 369 0.23 -21.70 28.82
N ASP A 370 0.92 -22.42 27.95
CA ASP A 370 2.38 -22.51 27.96
C ASP A 370 3.04 -21.18 27.57
N ASP A 371 2.29 -20.29 26.89
CA ASP A 371 2.74 -18.96 26.49
C ASP A 371 2.71 -17.95 27.66
N ILE A 372 2.11 -18.30 28.81
CA ILE A 372 2.09 -17.44 30.00
C ILE A 372 3.51 -17.32 30.56
N PRO A 373 4.04 -16.08 30.73
CA PRO A 373 5.35 -15.83 31.32
C PRO A 373 5.54 -16.54 32.66
N THR A 374 6.73 -17.10 32.90
CA THR A 374 7.01 -17.89 34.11
C THR A 374 6.81 -17.08 35.39
N CYS A 375 7.23 -15.81 35.39
CA CYS A 375 7.04 -14.86 36.48
C CYS A 375 5.57 -14.58 36.82
N LEU A 376 4.65 -14.84 35.88
CA LEU A 376 3.21 -14.67 36.09
C LEU A 376 2.52 -15.95 36.55
N ARG A 377 3.12 -17.15 36.38
CA ARG A 377 2.42 -18.42 36.64
C ARG A 377 1.87 -18.56 38.07
N SER A 378 2.60 -18.08 39.08
CA SER A 378 2.14 -18.11 40.47
C SER A 378 0.97 -17.16 40.76
N PRO A 379 0.99 -15.88 40.33
CA PRO A 379 -0.15 -14.97 40.48
C PRO A 379 -1.30 -15.22 39.46
N TRP A 380 -1.15 -16.19 38.56
CA TRP A 380 -2.09 -16.49 37.48
C TRP A 380 -3.03 -17.65 37.83
N ASP A 381 -4.17 -17.33 38.44
CA ASP A 381 -5.17 -18.33 38.88
C ASP A 381 -6.08 -18.88 37.76
N VAL A 382 -5.83 -18.53 36.49
CA VAL A 382 -6.60 -19.10 35.38
C VAL A 382 -6.11 -20.53 35.12
N LYS A 383 -6.77 -21.51 35.72
CA LYS A 383 -6.53 -22.93 35.40
C LYS A 383 -6.99 -23.20 33.98
N PRO A 384 -6.08 -23.51 33.05
CA PRO A 384 -6.50 -23.91 31.72
C PRO A 384 -7.11 -25.29 31.80
N GLY A 385 -8.32 -25.46 31.27
CA GLY A 385 -8.82 -26.80 31.01
C GLY A 385 -7.90 -27.51 30.02
N SER A 386 -7.51 -28.75 30.32
CA SER A 386 -6.69 -29.62 29.45
C SER A 386 -7.21 -29.73 28.00
N ALA A 387 -8.49 -29.44 27.79
CA ALA A 387 -9.17 -29.43 26.49
C ALA A 387 -8.68 -28.37 25.48
N LEU A 388 -7.91 -27.35 25.91
CA LEU A 388 -7.35 -26.32 25.01
C LEU A 388 -6.32 -26.87 24.03
N LEU A 389 -5.47 -27.81 24.50
CA LEU A 389 -4.35 -28.36 23.73
C LEU A 389 -4.81 -29.41 22.70
N GLU A 390 -5.95 -30.07 22.94
CA GLU A 390 -6.43 -31.18 22.11
C GLU A 390 -7.17 -30.72 20.83
N ARG A 391 -7.52 -29.43 20.71
CA ARG A 391 -8.36 -28.91 19.60
C ARG A 391 -7.58 -28.35 18.41
N ARG A 392 -6.27 -28.63 18.27
CA ARG A 392 -5.47 -28.16 17.10
C ARG A 392 -6.07 -28.58 15.75
N ASN A 393 -6.85 -29.66 15.72
CA ASN A 393 -7.51 -30.19 14.52
C ASN A 393 -9.01 -29.83 14.42
N SER A 394 -9.52 -28.83 15.15
CA SER A 394 -10.92 -28.40 14.97
C SER A 394 -11.12 -27.81 13.58
N ASN A 395 -12.27 -28.12 12.98
CA ASN A 395 -12.71 -27.59 11.70
C ASN A 395 -13.21 -26.14 11.77
N GLU A 396 -13.20 -25.49 12.94
CA GLU A 396 -13.66 -24.11 13.12
C GLU A 396 -12.52 -23.11 12.89
N VAL A 397 -12.76 -21.97 12.23
CA VAL A 397 -11.76 -20.90 12.09
C VAL A 397 -11.23 -20.44 13.43
N ILE A 398 -12.16 -20.07 14.32
CA ILE A 398 -11.89 -19.64 15.68
C ILE A 398 -12.08 -20.85 16.58
N LEU A 399 -11.03 -21.28 17.26
CA LEU A 399 -11.14 -22.35 18.25
C LEU A 399 -11.85 -21.77 19.49
N PRO A 400 -13.06 -22.24 19.88
CA PRO A 400 -13.79 -21.67 21.01
C PRO A 400 -12.96 -21.68 22.30
N ALA A 401 -12.20 -22.75 22.51
CA ALA A 401 -11.30 -22.86 23.64
C ALA A 401 -10.21 -21.76 23.59
N ALA A 402 -9.51 -21.58 22.46
CA ALA A 402 -8.48 -20.55 22.33
C ALA A 402 -9.04 -19.13 22.52
N CYS A 403 -10.26 -18.88 22.03
CA CYS A 403 -10.95 -17.61 22.24
C CYS A 403 -11.26 -17.38 23.74
N VAL A 404 -11.78 -18.39 24.43
CA VAL A 404 -12.03 -18.32 25.88
C VAL A 404 -10.73 -18.07 26.65
N PHE A 405 -9.65 -18.79 26.33
CA PHE A 405 -8.35 -18.56 26.95
C PHE A 405 -7.85 -17.12 26.72
N PHE A 406 -7.93 -16.64 25.48
CA PHE A 406 -7.55 -15.28 25.14
C PHE A 406 -8.33 -14.22 25.93
N LEU A 407 -9.66 -14.33 26.00
CA LEU A 407 -10.49 -13.38 26.74
C LEU A 407 -10.11 -13.34 28.22
N LEU A 408 -9.97 -14.52 28.85
CA LEU A 408 -9.53 -14.63 30.24
C LEU A 408 -8.12 -14.07 30.45
N ALA A 409 -7.19 -14.38 29.56
CA ALA A 409 -5.81 -13.93 29.65
C ALA A 409 -5.68 -12.41 29.46
N ARG A 410 -6.40 -11.84 28.48
CA ARG A 410 -6.46 -10.40 28.24
C ARG A 410 -7.00 -9.66 29.46
N ASP A 411 -8.14 -10.11 29.99
CA ASP A 411 -8.80 -9.44 31.11
C ASP A 411 -7.97 -9.54 32.40
N LYS A 412 -7.39 -10.72 32.67
CA LYS A 412 -6.47 -10.93 33.79
C LYS A 412 -5.21 -10.08 33.66
N MET A 413 -4.61 -10.03 32.47
CA MET A 413 -3.41 -9.22 32.23
C MET A 413 -3.70 -7.73 32.45
N ALA A 414 -4.82 -7.23 31.92
CA ALA A 414 -5.24 -5.85 32.12
C ALA A 414 -5.53 -5.55 33.61
N ALA A 415 -6.14 -6.48 34.33
CA ALA A 415 -6.35 -6.35 35.78
C ALA A 415 -5.03 -6.28 36.54
N MET A 416 -4.08 -7.19 36.27
CA MET A 416 -2.77 -7.19 36.93
C MET A 416 -1.99 -5.90 36.69
N VAL A 417 -2.01 -5.36 35.47
CA VAL A 417 -1.35 -4.06 35.17
C VAL A 417 -2.02 -2.92 35.93
N ARG A 418 -3.36 -2.90 36.00
CA ARG A 418 -4.09 -1.88 36.79
C ARG A 418 -3.80 -1.99 38.27
N ASP A 419 -3.84 -3.20 38.83
CA ASP A 419 -3.59 -3.44 40.26
C ASP A 419 -2.15 -3.07 40.64
N ALA A 420 -1.18 -3.40 39.78
CA ALA A 420 0.20 -2.98 39.94
C ALA A 420 0.33 -1.45 39.88
N SER A 421 -0.31 -0.79 38.91
CA SER A 421 -0.30 0.67 38.80
C SER A 421 -0.88 1.34 40.06
N VAL A 422 -2.00 0.83 40.59
CA VAL A 422 -2.61 1.32 41.84
C VAL A 422 -1.69 1.08 43.04
N ALA A 423 -1.10 -0.12 43.16
CA ALA A 423 -0.21 -0.46 44.26
C ALA A 423 1.05 0.41 44.28
N LEU A 424 1.68 0.60 43.12
CA LEU A 424 2.87 1.45 42.99
C LEU A 424 2.56 2.94 43.19
N THR A 425 1.37 3.39 42.77
CA THR A 425 0.88 4.76 43.04
C THR A 425 0.67 5.01 44.54
N ALA A 426 0.21 4.00 45.27
CA ALA A 426 -0.02 4.11 46.71
C ALA A 426 1.28 4.15 47.55
N ASP A 427 2.43 3.76 46.99
CA ASP A 427 3.69 3.60 47.72
C ASP A 427 4.92 4.03 46.88
N VAL A 428 4.91 5.30 46.46
CA VAL A 428 6.01 5.91 45.68
C VAL A 428 7.34 5.90 46.46
N ASP A 429 7.29 6.05 47.77
CA ASP A 429 8.48 6.05 48.63
C ASP A 429 9.21 4.69 48.58
N ARG A 430 8.47 3.58 48.46
CA ARG A 430 9.06 2.25 48.29
C ARG A 430 9.79 2.10 46.95
N LEU A 431 9.32 2.73 45.88
CA LEU A 431 10.05 2.77 44.60
C LEU A 431 11.39 3.51 44.76
N LEU A 432 11.36 4.69 45.39
CA LEU A 432 12.57 5.48 45.64
C LEU A 432 13.57 4.75 46.54
N ALA A 433 13.08 4.06 47.59
CA ALA A 433 13.89 3.22 48.44
C ALA A 433 14.51 2.04 47.67
N SER A 434 13.72 1.40 46.79
CA SER A 434 14.21 0.31 45.93
C SER A 434 15.34 0.77 45.02
N ILE A 435 15.21 1.91 44.34
CA ILE A 435 16.26 2.47 43.47
C ILE A 435 17.57 2.65 44.26
N ARG A 436 17.50 3.26 45.45
CA ARG A 436 18.67 3.52 46.31
C ARG A 436 19.31 2.25 46.86
N SER A 437 18.53 1.18 47.02
CA SER A 437 19.04 -0.12 47.47
C SER A 437 19.77 -0.90 46.38
N LEU A 438 19.38 -0.68 45.12
CA LEU A 438 19.90 -1.40 43.96
C LEU A 438 21.17 -0.77 43.38
N THR A 439 21.32 0.55 43.44
CA THR A 439 22.46 1.25 42.83
C THR A 439 22.90 2.48 43.60
N THR A 440 24.17 2.84 43.46
CA THR A 440 24.67 4.17 43.83
C THR A 440 24.44 5.16 42.68
N PRO A 441 24.34 6.48 42.94
CA PRO A 441 24.15 7.46 41.87
C PRO A 441 25.31 7.52 40.87
N SER A 442 26.54 7.32 41.33
CA SER A 442 27.73 7.29 40.46
C SER A 442 27.76 6.08 39.54
N ALA A 443 27.40 4.90 40.05
CA ALA A 443 27.28 3.68 39.23
C ALA A 443 26.16 3.81 38.19
N PHE A 444 25.01 4.38 38.60
CA PHE A 444 23.87 4.60 37.71
C PHE A 444 24.21 5.60 36.59
N SER A 445 24.87 6.71 36.91
CA SER A 445 25.31 7.69 35.90
C SER A 445 26.31 7.08 34.92
N ALA A 446 27.29 6.31 35.41
CA ALA A 446 28.24 5.61 34.54
C ALA A 446 27.57 4.56 33.65
N TYR A 447 26.55 3.87 34.15
CA TYR A 447 25.74 2.93 33.36
C TYR A 447 24.95 3.67 32.26
N SER A 448 24.24 4.74 32.62
CA SER A 448 23.46 5.52 31.65
C SER A 448 24.33 6.15 30.57
N GLN A 449 25.54 6.61 30.91
CA GLN A 449 26.47 7.14 29.92
C GLN A 449 26.86 6.09 28.88
N LYS A 450 27.09 4.83 29.29
CA LYS A 450 27.36 3.74 28.34
C LYS A 450 26.19 3.46 27.40
N VAL A 451 24.95 3.63 27.88
CA VAL A 451 23.75 3.49 27.04
C VAL A 451 23.69 4.61 26.00
N VAL A 452 23.94 5.85 26.41
CA VAL A 452 24.01 7.01 25.52
C VAL A 452 25.13 6.86 24.49
N ASP A 453 26.32 6.42 24.90
CA ASP A 453 27.47 6.20 24.01
C ASP A 453 27.17 5.17 22.92
N TRP A 454 26.33 4.18 23.22
CA TRP A 454 25.91 3.17 22.26
C TRP A 454 24.82 3.68 21.31
N ALA A 455 23.85 4.44 21.81
CA ALA A 455 22.76 4.97 21.01
C ALA A 455 23.20 6.10 20.07
N LEU A 456 24.19 6.89 20.49
CA LEU A 456 24.70 8.06 19.77
C LEU A 456 26.20 7.89 19.49
N PRO A 457 26.57 7.09 18.46
CA PRO A 457 27.96 6.89 18.10
C PRO A 457 28.58 8.20 17.59
N LEU A 458 29.82 8.45 17.96
CA LEU A 458 30.60 9.60 17.48
C LEU A 458 31.23 9.37 16.10
N ARG A 459 31.15 8.14 15.59
CA ARG A 459 31.89 7.68 14.40
C ARG A 459 31.01 6.82 13.52
N VAL A 460 31.18 6.98 12.21
CA VAL A 460 30.67 6.03 11.22
C VAL A 460 31.50 4.75 11.31
N GLU A 461 30.86 3.61 11.05
CA GLU A 461 31.52 2.29 11.02
C GLU A 461 32.76 2.36 10.09
N ASP A 462 33.89 1.81 10.56
CA ASP A 462 35.21 1.84 9.90
C ASP A 462 35.98 3.18 9.90
N GLN A 463 35.48 4.23 10.56
CA GLN A 463 36.22 5.49 10.71
C GLN A 463 36.96 5.60 12.06
N THR A 464 38.14 6.22 12.03
CA THR A 464 38.98 6.45 13.22
C THR A 464 38.83 7.84 13.83
N GLU A 465 38.28 8.79 13.07
CA GLU A 465 38.01 10.17 13.50
C GLU A 465 36.51 10.35 13.78
N ASP A 466 36.19 11.29 14.66
CA ASP A 466 34.81 11.60 15.00
C ASP A 466 34.17 12.40 13.87
N ASP A 467 32.93 12.06 13.51
CA ASP A 467 32.18 12.73 12.46
C ASP A 467 31.54 14.02 13.03
N PRO A 468 31.80 15.21 12.45
CA PRO A 468 31.27 16.47 12.97
C PRO A 468 29.74 16.52 13.06
N ASP A 469 29.03 15.89 12.12
CA ASP A 469 27.57 15.88 12.10
C ASP A 469 27.02 14.98 13.22
N LEU A 470 27.67 13.83 13.47
CA LEU A 470 27.33 12.93 14.59
C LEU A 470 27.64 13.55 15.95
N VAL A 471 28.73 14.33 16.06
CA VAL A 471 29.07 15.10 17.26
C VAL A 471 27.97 16.13 17.56
N ASP A 472 27.57 16.92 16.56
CA ASP A 472 26.53 17.93 16.70
C ASP A 472 25.15 17.35 17.01
N GLU A 473 24.81 16.19 16.44
CA GLU A 473 23.59 15.44 16.77
C GLU A 473 23.62 14.93 18.21
N ARG A 474 24.74 14.35 18.63
CA ARG A 474 24.93 13.83 19.99
C ARG A 474 24.85 14.94 21.04
N ASP A 475 25.48 16.09 20.81
CA ASP A 475 25.44 17.21 21.74
C ASP A 475 24.02 17.76 21.91
N ARG A 476 23.27 17.89 20.81
CA ARG A 476 21.85 18.27 20.84
C ARG A 476 21.01 17.27 21.64
N ALA A 477 21.20 15.97 21.38
CA ALA A 477 20.47 14.93 22.09
C ALA A 477 20.80 14.95 23.59
N ILE A 478 22.06 15.10 23.98
CA ILE A 478 22.49 15.18 25.39
C ILE A 478 21.87 16.39 26.09
N GLU A 479 21.84 17.57 25.46
CA GLU A 479 21.18 18.74 26.06
C GLU A 479 19.67 18.55 26.21
N ALA A 480 19.03 17.86 25.26
CA ALA A 480 17.63 17.50 25.37
C ALA A 480 17.37 16.52 26.52
N LEU A 481 18.27 15.55 26.76
CA LEU A 481 18.21 14.66 27.94
C LEU A 481 18.34 15.43 29.25
N LYS A 482 19.34 16.33 29.35
CA LYS A 482 19.54 17.18 30.54
C LYS A 482 18.34 18.07 30.81
N TRP A 483 17.73 18.64 29.77
CA TRP A 483 16.50 19.44 29.93
C TRP A 483 15.37 18.61 30.56
N ARG A 484 15.12 17.39 30.06
CA ARG A 484 14.13 16.47 30.65
C ARG A 484 14.46 16.10 32.09
N GLY A 485 15.72 15.78 32.38
CA GLY A 485 16.17 15.46 33.74
C GLY A 485 16.02 16.61 34.74
N ARG A 486 16.34 17.85 34.32
CA ARG A 486 16.15 19.04 35.17
C ARG A 486 14.68 19.27 35.52
N ALA A 487 13.76 19.01 34.58
CA ALA A 487 12.33 19.07 34.86
C ALA A 487 11.91 17.97 35.85
N LEU A 488 12.47 16.76 35.75
CA LEU A 488 12.22 15.67 36.69
C LEU A 488 12.77 15.96 38.10
N HIS A 489 13.92 16.63 38.23
CA HIS A 489 14.44 17.09 39.54
C HIS A 489 13.46 18.05 40.22
N GLN A 490 12.91 19.01 39.47
CA GLN A 490 11.91 19.94 40.01
C GLN A 490 10.63 19.21 40.45
N LEU A 491 10.26 18.14 39.74
CA LEU A 491 9.07 17.36 40.03
C LEU A 491 9.26 16.38 41.20
N ILE A 492 10.44 15.76 41.31
CA ILE A 492 10.77 14.72 42.29
C ILE A 492 12.14 15.03 42.93
N PRO A 493 12.20 15.94 43.92
CA PRO A 493 13.46 16.40 44.52
C PRO A 493 14.30 15.27 45.17
N ALA A 494 13.66 14.14 45.51
CA ALA A 494 14.34 12.96 46.03
C ALA A 494 15.35 12.34 45.05
N LEU A 495 15.32 12.74 43.77
CA LEU A 495 16.19 12.29 42.70
C LEU A 495 17.37 13.23 42.38
N ASP A 496 17.52 14.36 43.10
CA ASP A 496 18.61 15.34 42.88
C ASP A 496 20.02 14.75 42.96
N VAL A 497 20.15 13.61 43.64
CA VAL A 497 21.41 12.86 43.75
C VAL A 497 21.82 12.18 42.43
N PHE A 498 20.90 12.00 41.49
CA PHE A 498 21.15 11.39 40.18
C PHE A 498 21.39 12.44 39.09
N ASP A 499 22.23 12.10 38.12
CA ASP A 499 22.56 12.97 37.00
C ASP A 499 21.34 13.23 36.09
N ALA A 500 21.16 14.49 35.67
CA ALA A 500 20.01 14.90 34.86
C ALA A 500 19.96 14.21 33.49
N ALA A 501 21.10 14.00 32.83
CA ALA A 501 21.11 13.29 31.54
C ALA A 501 20.71 11.81 31.74
N ALA A 502 21.13 11.20 32.84
CA ALA A 502 20.72 9.84 33.20
C ALA A 502 19.20 9.72 33.44
N LEU A 503 18.59 10.69 34.13
CA LEU A 503 17.13 10.73 34.31
C LEU A 503 16.39 10.95 32.99
N GLY A 504 16.89 11.85 32.15
CA GLY A 504 16.31 12.11 30.82
C GLY A 504 16.36 10.88 29.91
N MET A 505 17.43 10.08 29.99
CA MET A 505 17.57 8.85 29.21
C MET A 505 16.54 7.80 29.64
N VAL A 506 16.40 7.58 30.95
CA VAL A 506 15.40 6.64 31.49
C VAL A 506 13.98 7.04 31.11
N LEU A 507 13.69 8.34 31.05
CA LEU A 507 12.38 8.83 30.62
C LEU A 507 12.09 8.45 29.16
N LEU A 508 13.06 8.58 28.25
CA LEU A 508 12.90 8.13 26.86
C LEU A 508 12.63 6.62 26.81
N ASP A 509 13.49 5.83 27.47
CA ASP A 509 13.39 4.37 27.48
C ASP A 509 12.06 3.89 28.10
N ALA A 510 11.55 4.57 29.14
CA ALA A 510 10.28 4.25 29.78
C ALA A 510 9.06 4.47 28.87
N GLU A 511 9.15 5.41 27.92
CA GLU A 511 8.15 5.66 26.87
C GLU A 511 8.40 4.82 25.60
N GLY A 512 9.45 4.00 25.59
CA GLY A 512 9.79 3.11 24.47
C GLY A 512 10.62 3.78 23.37
N GLU A 513 11.14 4.98 23.60
CA GLU A 513 12.02 5.72 22.70
C GLU A 513 13.48 5.58 23.14
N TYR A 514 14.42 6.07 22.32
CA TYR A 514 15.86 6.11 22.65
C TYR A 514 16.51 7.42 22.18
N PRO A 515 17.69 7.82 22.71
CA PRO A 515 18.37 9.04 22.28
C PRO A 515 18.67 9.03 20.77
N GLY A 516 18.23 10.06 20.04
CA GLY A 516 18.41 10.18 18.59
C GLY A 516 17.32 9.53 17.72
N SER A 517 16.29 8.93 18.33
CA SER A 517 15.10 8.46 17.60
C SER A 517 14.22 9.61 17.10
N ASP A 518 13.51 9.39 16.00
CA ASP A 518 12.50 10.34 15.45
C ASP A 518 11.40 10.69 16.48
N GLY A 519 11.11 9.78 17.41
CA GLY A 519 10.10 9.95 18.46
C GLY A 519 10.60 10.64 19.72
N ALA A 520 11.92 10.80 19.91
CA ALA A 520 12.50 11.35 21.14
C ALA A 520 11.96 12.75 21.49
N ASP A 521 11.75 13.60 20.49
CA ASP A 521 11.26 14.97 20.65
C ASP A 521 9.79 15.06 21.11
N LEU A 522 9.04 13.96 20.99
CA LEU A 522 7.64 13.86 21.42
C LEU A 522 7.51 13.39 22.89
N VAL A 523 8.60 12.99 23.54
CA VAL A 523 8.61 12.55 24.94
C VAL A 523 8.81 13.74 25.86
N TYR A 524 7.81 14.01 26.71
CA TYR A 524 7.83 15.09 27.69
C TYR A 524 7.82 14.55 29.13
N PRO A 525 8.48 15.25 30.08
CA PRO A 525 8.35 14.94 31.49
C PRO A 525 6.88 14.96 31.95
N PRO A 526 6.47 14.04 32.83
CA PRO A 526 5.11 14.03 33.36
C PRO A 526 4.80 15.30 34.15
N LYS A 527 3.51 15.65 34.24
CA LYS A 527 3.05 16.78 35.06
C LYS A 527 2.89 16.35 36.52
N ALA A 528 2.82 17.32 37.44
CA ALA A 528 2.66 17.06 38.87
C ALA A 528 1.36 16.32 39.24
N ASP A 529 0.31 16.48 38.43
CA ASP A 529 -0.96 15.77 38.57
C ASP A 529 -0.99 14.42 37.82
N ASP A 530 0.04 14.11 37.02
CA ASP A 530 0.17 12.85 36.30
C ASP A 530 0.93 11.80 37.13
N ILE A 531 0.26 11.30 38.16
CA ILE A 531 0.82 10.32 39.08
C ILE A 531 1.20 9.01 38.36
N VAL A 532 0.45 8.63 37.31
CA VAL A 532 0.74 7.42 36.53
C VAL A 532 2.01 7.59 35.71
N GLY A 533 2.21 8.75 35.06
CA GLY A 533 3.46 9.07 34.36
C GLY A 533 4.66 9.08 35.31
N ILE A 534 4.51 9.65 36.51
CA ILE A 534 5.56 9.63 37.56
C ILE A 534 5.92 8.20 37.97
N VAL A 535 4.92 7.35 38.25
CA VAL A 535 5.14 5.95 38.64
C VAL A 535 5.78 5.15 37.51
N THR A 536 5.37 5.39 36.26
CA THR A 536 5.94 4.74 35.08
C THR A 536 7.43 5.06 34.95
N PHE A 537 7.78 6.34 35.09
CA PHE A 537 9.17 6.79 35.10
C PHE A 537 9.99 6.16 36.23
N LEU A 538 9.48 6.17 37.46
CA LEU A 538 10.17 5.57 38.62
C LEU A 538 10.31 4.05 38.48
N ALA A 539 9.34 3.37 37.90
CA ALA A 539 9.44 1.94 37.57
C ALA A 539 10.55 1.70 36.52
N GLY A 540 10.66 2.56 35.52
CA GLY A 540 11.80 2.59 34.59
C GLY A 540 13.14 2.75 35.31
N MET A 541 13.22 3.66 36.29
CA MET A 541 14.43 3.82 37.11
C MET A 541 14.78 2.56 37.90
N VAL A 542 13.80 1.85 38.48
CA VAL A 542 14.03 0.57 39.18
C VAL A 542 14.59 -0.48 38.22
N LEU A 543 14.06 -0.59 37.00
CA LEU A 543 14.58 -1.48 35.96
C LEU A 543 16.05 -1.18 35.63
N HIS A 544 16.38 0.09 35.38
CA HIS A 544 17.75 0.49 35.07
C HIS A 544 18.70 0.27 36.26
N ALA A 545 18.23 0.52 37.49
CA ALA A 545 19.01 0.27 38.70
C ALA A 545 19.29 -1.22 38.88
N ALA A 546 18.31 -2.08 38.63
CA ALA A 546 18.47 -3.53 38.67
C ALA A 546 19.45 -4.04 37.60
N CYS A 547 19.38 -3.51 36.37
CA CYS A 547 20.34 -3.84 35.29
C CYS A 547 21.75 -3.39 35.64
N CYS A 548 21.90 -2.18 36.20
CA CYS A 548 23.17 -1.66 36.68
C CYS A 548 23.77 -2.57 37.77
N ALA A 549 22.95 -3.03 38.72
CA ALA A 549 23.37 -3.91 39.81
C ALA A 549 23.81 -5.30 39.32
N SER A 550 23.13 -5.85 38.31
CA SER A 550 23.44 -7.18 37.77
C SER A 550 24.56 -7.17 36.72
N GLY A 551 25.06 -6.00 36.32
CA GLY A 551 25.96 -5.85 35.17
C GLY A 551 25.29 -6.20 33.83
N GLY A 552 23.96 -6.29 33.83
CA GLY A 552 23.14 -6.55 32.66
C GLY A 552 22.83 -5.28 31.88
N ARG A 553 21.99 -5.42 30.86
CA ARG A 553 21.52 -4.33 30.04
C ARG A 553 20.00 -4.25 30.12
N ALA A 554 19.47 -3.03 30.15
CA ALA A 554 18.06 -2.80 29.90
C ALA A 554 17.68 -3.37 28.52
N PRO A 555 16.53 -4.05 28.38
CA PRO A 555 16.06 -4.57 27.09
C PRO A 555 15.96 -3.46 26.04
N GLU A 556 16.19 -3.78 24.76
CA GLU A 556 16.12 -2.81 23.65
C GLU A 556 14.75 -2.11 23.55
N ALA A 557 14.75 -0.89 22.96
CA ALA A 557 13.58 -0.02 22.76
C ALA A 557 12.39 -0.80 22.17
N SER A 558 11.39 -1.06 23.02
CA SER A 558 10.19 -1.85 22.72
C SER A 558 9.34 -2.24 23.95
N LEU A 559 9.79 -1.95 25.17
CA LEU A 559 9.02 -2.34 26.35
C LEU A 559 7.71 -1.55 26.44
N LEU A 560 6.62 -2.25 26.75
CA LEU A 560 5.34 -1.57 26.98
C LEU A 560 5.34 -1.01 28.42
N PRO A 561 4.98 0.27 28.64
CA PRO A 561 4.98 0.89 29.98
C PRO A 561 4.30 0.03 31.07
N GLY A 562 3.12 -0.51 30.76
CA GLY A 562 2.39 -1.38 31.69
C GLY A 562 3.11 -2.70 32.03
N SER A 563 4.04 -3.18 31.20
CA SER A 563 4.86 -4.36 31.50
C SER A 563 5.97 -4.02 32.49
N VAL A 564 6.54 -2.82 32.40
CA VAL A 564 7.54 -2.31 33.35
C VAL A 564 6.91 -2.15 34.72
N ILE A 565 5.75 -1.48 34.79
CA ILE A 565 4.96 -1.33 36.01
C ILE A 565 4.69 -2.68 36.67
N LEU A 566 4.17 -3.66 35.92
CA LEU A 566 3.87 -4.98 36.47
C LEU A 566 5.14 -5.72 36.92
N GLY A 567 6.21 -5.68 36.14
CA GLY A 567 7.46 -6.35 36.51
C GLY A 567 8.07 -5.79 37.80
N VAL A 568 8.02 -4.46 37.98
CA VAL A 568 8.50 -3.80 39.19
C VAL A 568 7.61 -4.12 40.39
N ASP A 569 6.29 -4.13 40.24
CA ASP A 569 5.38 -4.57 41.31
C ASP A 569 5.66 -6.03 41.74
N LEU A 570 5.93 -6.93 40.78
CA LEU A 570 6.32 -8.31 41.07
C LEU A 570 7.67 -8.41 41.81
N LEU A 571 8.65 -7.57 41.44
CA LEU A 571 9.91 -7.45 42.18
C LEU A 571 9.65 -7.01 43.62
N LEU A 572 8.87 -5.94 43.82
CA LEU A 572 8.59 -5.40 45.16
C LEU A 572 7.82 -6.40 46.04
N LYS A 573 7.01 -7.28 45.44
CA LYS A 573 6.31 -8.37 46.11
C LYS A 573 7.16 -9.63 46.32
N GLY A 574 8.40 -9.66 45.83
CA GLY A 574 9.32 -10.79 45.97
C GLY A 574 9.03 -11.96 45.04
N HIS A 575 8.29 -11.75 43.94
CA HIS A 575 8.02 -12.77 42.93
C HIS A 575 9.11 -12.85 41.85
N VAL A 576 9.93 -11.81 41.72
CA VAL A 576 11.02 -11.70 40.73
C VAL A 576 12.25 -11.16 41.46
N GLU A 577 13.42 -11.74 41.21
CA GLU A 577 14.69 -11.24 41.73
C GLU A 577 15.21 -10.08 40.86
N PRO A 578 16.00 -9.13 41.41
CA PRO A 578 16.53 -7.99 40.64
C PRO A 578 17.29 -8.41 39.37
N ALA A 579 18.04 -9.51 39.43
CA ALA A 579 18.81 -10.02 38.29
C ALA A 579 17.92 -10.50 37.12
N ASP A 580 16.70 -10.95 37.40
CA ASP A 580 15.77 -11.52 36.42
C ASP A 580 14.71 -10.52 35.95
N LEU A 581 14.70 -9.30 36.49
CA LEU A 581 13.67 -8.28 36.23
C LEU A 581 13.56 -7.94 34.74
N ALA A 582 14.70 -7.67 34.08
CA ALA A 582 14.73 -7.31 32.67
C ALA A 582 14.17 -8.44 31.77
N ALA A 583 14.60 -9.68 32.01
CA ALA A 583 14.11 -10.84 31.28
C ALA A 583 12.60 -11.08 31.52
N SER A 584 12.14 -10.88 32.76
CA SER A 584 10.73 -11.02 33.12
C SER A 584 9.85 -9.98 32.44
N ILE A 585 10.27 -8.70 32.44
CA ILE A 585 9.55 -7.62 31.74
C ILE A 585 9.51 -7.86 30.23
N GLN A 586 10.59 -8.41 29.65
CA GLN A 586 10.62 -8.79 28.24
C GLN A 586 9.60 -9.89 27.94
N GLN A 587 9.56 -10.95 28.74
CA GLN A 587 8.56 -12.03 28.57
C GLN A 587 7.12 -11.50 28.69
N ILE A 588 6.86 -10.64 29.68
CA ILE A 588 5.56 -9.99 29.86
C ILE A 588 5.20 -9.15 28.62
N SER A 589 6.14 -8.37 28.09
CA SER A 589 5.91 -7.53 26.90
C SER A 589 5.65 -8.35 25.65
N VAL A 590 6.40 -9.43 25.42
CA VAL A 590 6.17 -10.38 24.32
C VAL A 590 4.77 -10.99 24.41
N PHE A 591 4.37 -11.45 25.59
CA PHE A 591 3.04 -12.05 25.80
C PHE A 591 1.91 -11.04 25.57
N ARG A 592 2.05 -9.80 26.08
CA ARG A 592 1.08 -8.72 25.83
C ARG A 592 0.95 -8.35 24.36
N ARG A 593 2.07 -8.29 23.62
CA ARG A 593 2.06 -8.06 22.18
C ARG A 593 1.33 -9.19 21.46
N ALA A 594 1.61 -10.44 21.84
CA ALA A 594 0.91 -11.59 21.26
C ALA A 594 -0.61 -11.56 21.55
N LEU A 595 -1.02 -11.15 22.75
CA LEU A 595 -2.44 -10.91 23.06
C LEU A 595 -3.03 -9.83 22.14
N SER A 596 -2.34 -8.69 21.96
CA SER A 596 -2.79 -7.64 21.05
C SER A 596 -2.92 -8.13 19.61
N THR A 597 -1.91 -8.85 19.10
CA THR A 597 -1.95 -9.44 17.75
C THR A 597 -3.11 -10.41 17.58
N GLN A 598 -3.41 -11.23 18.60
CA GLN A 598 -4.55 -12.13 18.56
C GLN A 598 -5.88 -11.38 18.64
N GLU A 599 -5.95 -10.26 19.37
CA GLU A 599 -7.13 -9.39 19.39
C GLU A 599 -7.38 -8.77 18.01
N ASP A 600 -6.34 -8.23 17.37
CA ASP A 600 -6.42 -7.64 16.03
C ASP A 600 -6.82 -8.69 14.99
N PHE A 601 -6.31 -9.91 15.13
CA PHE A 601 -6.70 -11.05 14.29
C PHE A 601 -8.19 -11.38 14.44
N LEU A 602 -8.72 -11.45 15.67
CA LEU A 602 -10.14 -11.71 15.93
C LEU A 602 -11.03 -10.60 15.36
N LYS A 603 -10.68 -9.33 15.58
CA LYS A 603 -11.37 -8.17 14.98
C LYS A 603 -11.34 -8.23 13.45
N GLY A 604 -10.21 -8.64 12.88
CA GLY A 604 -10.05 -8.86 11.44
C GLY A 604 -11.04 -9.90 10.90
N ILE A 605 -11.17 -11.05 11.57
CA ILE A 605 -12.13 -12.10 11.20
C ILE A 605 -13.56 -11.57 11.23
N GLU A 606 -13.95 -10.85 12.29
CA GLU A 606 -15.30 -10.28 12.42
C GLU A 606 -15.61 -9.25 11.32
N ALA A 607 -14.65 -8.36 11.03
CA ALA A 607 -14.77 -7.40 9.93
C ALA A 607 -14.88 -8.08 8.57
N TRP A 608 -14.09 -9.14 8.35
CA TRP A 608 -14.16 -9.94 7.12
C TRP A 608 -15.50 -10.67 6.97
N ARG A 609 -16.01 -11.30 8.03
CA ARG A 609 -17.34 -11.95 8.02
C ARG A 609 -18.45 -10.94 7.72
N SER A 610 -18.37 -9.75 8.32
CA SER A 610 -19.32 -8.66 8.05
C SER A 610 -19.24 -8.14 6.61
N HIS A 611 -18.05 -8.17 6.01
CA HIS A 611 -17.88 -7.88 4.58
C HIS A 611 -18.47 -8.99 3.70
N ASP A 612 -18.19 -10.25 4.00
CA ASP A 612 -18.69 -11.38 3.22
C ASP A 612 -20.22 -11.52 3.32
N ASP A 613 -20.82 -11.26 4.48
CA ASP A 613 -22.28 -11.22 4.64
C ASP A 613 -22.93 -10.14 3.76
N ARG A 614 -22.26 -8.99 3.58
CA ARG A 614 -22.70 -7.97 2.61
C ARG A 614 -22.60 -8.47 1.17
N MET A 615 -21.55 -9.22 0.82
CA MET A 615 -21.42 -9.82 -0.52
C MET A 615 -22.48 -10.90 -0.77
N ILE A 616 -22.84 -11.70 0.25
CA ILE A 616 -23.94 -12.67 0.17
C ILE A 616 -25.28 -11.96 -0.03
N ALA A 617 -25.55 -10.89 0.73
CA ALA A 617 -26.75 -10.07 0.55
C ALA A 617 -26.82 -9.48 -0.86
N LEU A 618 -25.71 -8.91 -1.35
CA LEU A 618 -25.59 -8.38 -2.72
C LEU A 618 -25.90 -9.44 -3.78
N ARG A 619 -25.36 -10.67 -3.63
CA ARG A 619 -25.65 -11.80 -4.53
C ARG A 619 -27.14 -12.13 -4.56
N SER A 620 -27.82 -12.04 -3.42
CA SER A 620 -29.26 -12.32 -3.33
C SER A 620 -30.12 -11.29 -4.07
N GLU A 621 -29.62 -10.06 -4.27
CA GLU A 621 -30.28 -9.05 -5.10
C GLU A 621 -30.18 -9.35 -6.62
N GLY A 622 -29.28 -10.26 -7.01
CA GLY A 622 -29.18 -10.81 -8.37
C GLY A 622 -28.52 -9.90 -9.41
N ARG A 623 -28.13 -8.67 -9.05
CA ARG A 623 -27.45 -7.74 -9.97
C ARG A 623 -25.93 -7.94 -10.03
N PHE A 624 -25.31 -8.19 -8.88
CA PHE A 624 -23.86 -8.31 -8.75
C PHE A 624 -23.48 -9.51 -7.88
N LEU A 625 -22.36 -10.15 -8.21
CA LEU A 625 -21.78 -11.23 -7.41
C LEU A 625 -20.71 -10.73 -6.42
N TYR A 626 -20.04 -9.63 -6.76
CA TYR A 626 -19.02 -8.97 -5.94
C TYR A 626 -18.82 -7.54 -6.43
N VAL A 627 -18.50 -6.62 -5.55
CA VAL A 627 -18.19 -5.22 -5.91
C VAL A 627 -16.95 -4.73 -5.18
N GLY A 628 -16.18 -3.88 -5.86
CA GLY A 628 -15.09 -3.13 -5.23
C GLY A 628 -15.58 -1.89 -4.51
N SER A 629 -14.65 -0.99 -4.16
CA SER A 629 -14.98 0.30 -3.56
C SER A 629 -15.90 1.13 -4.47
N PRO A 630 -16.84 1.91 -3.92
CA PRO A 630 -17.69 2.79 -4.69
C PRO A 630 -16.85 3.88 -5.38
N VAL A 631 -17.35 4.37 -6.52
CA VAL A 631 -16.78 5.53 -7.22
C VAL A 631 -17.46 6.80 -6.71
N ASP A 632 -16.66 7.82 -6.41
CA ASP A 632 -17.19 9.09 -5.93
C ASP A 632 -18.00 9.80 -7.02
N ARG A 633 -19.28 10.06 -6.73
CA ARG A 633 -20.16 10.84 -7.63
C ARG A 633 -19.68 12.28 -7.80
N VAL A 634 -18.93 12.83 -6.84
CA VAL A 634 -18.38 14.18 -6.90
C VAL A 634 -16.86 14.07 -6.92
N ARG A 635 -16.20 14.95 -7.68
CA ARG A 635 -14.74 15.00 -7.70
C ARG A 635 -14.18 15.09 -6.27
N PRO A 636 -13.34 14.13 -5.84
CA PRO A 636 -12.68 14.22 -4.56
C PRO A 636 -11.76 15.44 -4.55
N LYS A 637 -11.71 16.14 -3.41
CA LYS A 637 -10.84 17.31 -3.23
C LYS A 637 -9.38 16.90 -3.40
N SER A 638 -8.61 17.70 -4.13
CA SER A 638 -7.17 17.47 -4.28
C SER A 638 -6.45 17.66 -2.94
N PHE A 639 -5.24 17.09 -2.78
CA PHE A 639 -4.46 17.29 -1.55
C PHE A 639 -4.17 18.78 -1.32
N ALA A 640 -3.93 19.55 -2.38
CA ALA A 640 -3.75 21.01 -2.30
C ALA A 640 -5.02 21.74 -1.83
N GLU A 641 -6.19 21.30 -2.26
CA GLU A 641 -7.47 21.84 -1.77
C GLU A 641 -7.73 21.47 -0.31
N LEU A 642 -7.39 20.23 0.09
CA LEU A 642 -7.53 19.76 1.47
C LEU A 642 -6.57 20.49 2.41
N SER A 643 -5.31 20.69 2.01
CA SER A 643 -4.33 21.43 2.80
C SER A 643 -4.70 22.91 2.91
N THR A 644 -5.19 23.52 1.84
CA THR A 644 -5.69 24.91 1.86
C THR A 644 -6.95 25.04 2.72
N ASP A 645 -7.89 24.09 2.66
CA ASP A 645 -9.08 24.05 3.52
C ASP A 645 -8.67 23.87 4.99
N MET A 646 -7.76 22.93 5.30
CA MET A 646 -7.19 22.76 6.65
C MET A 646 -6.51 24.04 7.14
N LEU A 647 -5.59 24.62 6.37
CA LEU A 647 -4.89 25.86 6.73
C LEU A 647 -5.85 27.03 6.92
N SER A 648 -6.93 27.10 6.13
CA SER A 648 -7.97 28.11 6.31
C SER A 648 -8.80 27.90 7.59
N ARG A 649 -9.03 26.65 8.00
CA ARG A 649 -9.69 26.30 9.26
C ARG A 649 -8.77 26.56 10.46
N PHE A 650 -7.48 26.28 10.35
CA PHE A 650 -6.48 26.61 11.37
C PHE A 650 -6.27 28.12 11.54
N ARG A 651 -6.30 28.90 10.43
CA ARG A 651 -6.30 30.36 10.49
C ARG A 651 -7.55 30.93 11.17
N LYS A 652 -8.70 30.25 11.02
CA LYS A 652 -9.94 30.62 11.73
C LYS A 652 -9.95 30.21 13.20
N SER A 653 -9.13 29.25 13.62
CA SER A 653 -9.04 28.79 15.02
C SER A 653 -7.99 29.52 15.86
N GLY A 654 -7.33 30.56 15.33
CA GLY A 654 -6.43 31.43 16.10
C GLY A 654 -5.10 30.79 16.53
N SER A 655 -4.74 29.62 15.99
CA SER A 655 -3.48 28.95 16.27
C SER A 655 -2.41 29.40 15.27
N ALA A 656 -1.37 30.08 15.73
CA ALA A 656 -0.24 30.49 14.90
C ALA A 656 0.58 29.25 14.52
N VAL A 657 0.53 28.86 13.24
CA VAL A 657 1.46 27.89 12.67
C VAL A 657 2.68 28.66 12.17
N VAL A 658 3.84 28.43 12.78
CA VAL A 658 5.14 28.81 12.21
C VAL A 658 5.51 27.69 11.24
N THR A 659 5.25 27.88 9.95
CA THR A 659 5.86 27.06 8.91
C THR A 659 7.28 27.54 8.71
N GLN A 660 8.26 26.68 8.99
CA GLN A 660 9.65 26.92 8.62
C GLN A 660 9.76 26.66 7.11
N ASP A 661 9.63 27.71 6.31
CA ASP A 661 9.82 27.64 4.86
C ASP A 661 11.25 27.21 4.55
N THR A 662 11.42 26.00 4.03
CA THR A 662 12.63 25.62 3.32
C THR A 662 12.61 26.34 1.97
N ALA A 663 13.36 27.44 1.90
CA ALA A 663 13.55 28.21 0.68
C ALA A 663 14.26 27.36 -0.39
N ILE A 664 13.50 26.79 -1.32
CA ILE A 664 14.03 26.38 -2.63
C ILE A 664 14.05 27.63 -3.50
N VAL A 665 15.26 28.18 -3.69
CA VAL A 665 15.53 29.30 -4.60
C VAL A 665 15.29 28.83 -6.04
N SER A 666 14.09 29.08 -6.57
CA SER A 666 13.82 29.04 -8.01
C SER A 666 14.32 30.35 -8.64
N ALA A 667 15.52 30.31 -9.22
CA ALA A 667 16.05 31.38 -10.05
C ALA A 667 15.23 31.55 -11.34
N LYS A 668 14.19 32.39 -11.32
CA LYS A 668 13.60 32.98 -12.53
C LYS A 668 14.37 34.25 -12.87
N GLY A 669 15.33 34.13 -13.78
CA GLY A 669 15.90 35.27 -14.50
C GLY A 669 14.86 35.86 -15.46
N ALA A 670 14.23 36.95 -15.05
CA ALA A 670 13.56 37.87 -15.97
C ALA A 670 14.47 39.09 -16.15
N ALA A 671 14.91 39.31 -17.39
CA ALA A 671 15.69 40.48 -17.79
C ALA A 671 14.89 41.79 -17.56
N PRO A 672 15.60 42.92 -17.36
CA PRO A 672 15.02 44.16 -16.88
C PRO A 672 14.29 44.90 -18.01
N LYS A 673 13.09 45.40 -17.71
CA LYS A 673 12.52 46.54 -18.42
C LYS A 673 12.53 47.74 -17.49
N GLU A 674 13.44 48.66 -17.79
CA GLU A 674 13.44 50.02 -17.31
C GLU A 674 12.10 50.68 -17.66
N HIS A 675 11.41 51.23 -16.66
CA HIS A 675 10.78 52.54 -16.79
C HIS A 675 10.79 53.26 -15.44
N MET A 676 11.46 54.41 -15.47
CA MET A 676 11.66 55.39 -14.42
C MET A 676 10.37 56.05 -13.93
N ILE A 677 10.32 56.22 -12.60
CA ILE A 677 9.98 57.45 -11.84
C ILE A 677 8.53 57.98 -11.88
N ALA A 678 7.90 57.98 -10.70
CA ALA A 678 7.56 59.22 -9.99
C ALA A 678 7.33 58.96 -8.48
N ARG A 679 8.20 59.56 -7.65
CA ARG A 679 8.02 59.75 -6.21
C ARG A 679 7.07 60.93 -5.96
N SER A 680 6.18 60.80 -4.99
CA SER A 680 5.83 61.86 -4.03
C SER A 680 5.61 61.16 -2.69
N ARG A 681 6.45 61.38 -1.67
CA ARG A 681 6.33 62.45 -0.64
C ARG A 681 4.96 62.42 0.04
N ASP A 682 4.79 62.50 1.34
CA ASP A 682 5.59 62.54 2.56
C ASP A 682 4.52 62.83 3.64
N LEU A 683 4.60 62.21 4.82
CA LEU A 683 4.04 62.67 6.12
C LEU A 683 2.49 62.65 6.24
N ASP A 684 1.85 62.18 7.30
CA ASP A 684 2.21 62.10 8.74
C ASP A 684 2.18 60.68 9.34
#